data_AF-A0A133Y0V3-F1
#
_entry.id   AF-A0A133Y0V3-F1
#
_cell.length_a   1.000
_cell.length_b   1.000
_cell.length_c   1.000
_cell.angle_alpha   90.00
_cell.angle_beta   90.00
_cell.angle_gamma   90.00
#
_symmetry.space_group_name_H-M   'P 1'
#
loop_
_entity.id
_entity.type
_entity.pdbx_description
1 polymer ?
#
loop_
_entity_poly.entity_id
_entity_poly.type
_entity_poly.pdbx_seq_one_letter_code
_entity_poly.pdbx_strand_id
1 'polypeptide(L)'
;MMRTRIVVLLVALLSMGRVSAQYNIDRLITSGEVALHYEDYVLSIQYFNKVLALKPYLWLPWYDRAVAKFYLDDFVGAEQDATKAIELNPYIEQILDLRAISCIRQKKYSDAITDYTKAIRLNPSVSSFWLNRAICRMQTDDYDQALVDADTIIKRWSDISTAYSLKAEIYLNKKDTVEADRWLAKSLKIDPYNADAWMTRSYIALNKRQWQGADSCLTKAIHLRPKSVNSYVNRALARLNYNNLRGAMADYDMAIDLDPNNFLARYNRGLLRVQLGDDNRAIEDFDFVIKMEPQNFMAIYNRALLHDKVGNLREAIKDYTTVINQFPNFWTGLSNRAYCYRRLGMTAKAELDEFRIFKAQMDKRIGVQQRWSREKLKEMRKRSEINLDKYNSIVVEDKAEVEHEYKSQYRGTIQNRDVVITLLPMYQLSYFSFNNGVQGYQAYDSSVDMFNAKHNPVRKLHLTCNHHHTKLTDTQSKQIFQIIDLLSAGIAEEEDRKVRADLLLQRAIAFADAQNFSDAIADLNDYLSIETTSVVGRWARAVYQTLLNNYDSSKGQNVSMKTAQAEGDFAEAIKLAPQNAYIYFDRGNMFAEGKNYERAIADYSRALRIDSRLAEAYYNRAIVYYRTGKLQEALKDLSIAGELGLYDAYALSKKLTEEQKQ
;
A
#
# COMPACT_ATOMS: atom_id res chain seq x y z
N MET A 1 -29.11 -71.73 -8.93
CA MET A 1 -29.68 -70.36 -9.09
C MET A 1 -29.91 -69.60 -7.79
N MET A 2 -30.25 -70.25 -6.67
CA MET A 2 -30.54 -69.52 -5.40
C MET A 2 -29.30 -68.90 -4.73
N ARG A 3 -28.14 -69.57 -4.74
CA ARG A 3 -26.89 -69.04 -4.13
C ARG A 3 -26.36 -67.79 -4.83
N THR A 4 -26.49 -67.70 -6.16
CA THR A 4 -26.05 -66.53 -6.93
C THR A 4 -26.92 -65.31 -6.67
N ARG A 5 -28.22 -65.49 -6.44
CA ARG A 5 -29.15 -64.40 -6.11
C ARG A 5 -28.91 -63.82 -4.72
N ILE A 6 -28.52 -64.66 -3.75
CA ILE A 6 -28.20 -64.20 -2.38
C ILE A 6 -26.91 -63.37 -2.35
N VAL A 7 -25.89 -63.76 -3.12
CA VAL A 7 -24.64 -62.98 -3.25
C VAL A 7 -24.89 -61.62 -3.91
N VAL A 8 -25.71 -61.58 -4.96
CA VAL A 8 -26.09 -60.33 -5.63
C VAL A 8 -26.90 -59.41 -4.70
N LEU A 9 -27.80 -59.97 -3.87
CA LEU A 9 -28.55 -59.20 -2.88
C LEU A 9 -27.66 -58.65 -1.75
N LEU A 10 -26.66 -59.42 -1.30
CA LEU A 10 -25.67 -58.97 -0.31
C LEU A 10 -24.75 -57.87 -0.85
N VAL A 11 -24.33 -57.95 -2.11
CA VAL A 11 -23.54 -56.90 -2.77
C VAL A 11 -24.37 -55.64 -3.00
N ALA A 12 -25.66 -55.78 -3.36
CA ALA A 12 -26.59 -54.66 -3.48
C ALA A 12 -26.85 -53.96 -2.12
N LEU A 13 -26.95 -54.73 -1.03
CA LEU A 13 -27.09 -54.18 0.33
C LEU A 13 -25.81 -53.49 0.83
N LEU A 14 -24.61 -53.97 0.44
CA LEU A 14 -23.34 -53.30 0.73
C LEU A 14 -23.18 -51.97 -0.03
N SER A 15 -23.80 -51.84 -1.20
CA SER A 15 -23.81 -50.58 -1.98
C SER A 15 -24.75 -49.49 -1.43
N MET A 16 -25.58 -49.82 -0.43
CA MET A 16 -26.44 -48.84 0.27
C MET A 16 -25.74 -48.16 1.45
N GLY A 17 -24.50 -48.53 1.77
CA GLY A 17 -23.68 -47.79 2.72
C GLY A 17 -23.23 -46.48 2.10
N ARG A 18 -23.60 -45.34 2.71
CA ARG A 18 -23.03 -44.03 2.36
C ARG A 18 -21.53 -44.04 2.69
N VAL A 19 -20.69 -44.42 1.74
CA VAL A 19 -19.23 -44.27 1.86
C VAL A 19 -18.93 -42.78 1.84
N SER A 20 -18.63 -42.21 2.99
CA SER A 20 -18.15 -40.83 3.10
C SER A 20 -16.63 -40.87 2.93
N ALA A 21 -16.11 -40.35 1.83
CA ALA A 21 -14.66 -40.12 1.71
C ALA A 21 -14.27 -39.05 2.74
N GLN A 22 -13.63 -39.47 3.84
CA GLN A 22 -13.12 -38.56 4.85
C GLN A 22 -11.71 -38.13 4.43
N TYR A 23 -11.49 -36.82 4.32
CA TYR A 23 -10.14 -36.28 4.16
C TYR A 23 -9.29 -36.67 5.37
N ASN A 24 -8.07 -37.15 5.13
CA ASN A 24 -7.10 -37.33 6.20
C ASN A 24 -6.60 -35.94 6.65
N ILE A 25 -7.12 -35.48 7.78
CA ILE A 25 -6.90 -34.12 8.28
C ILE A 25 -5.45 -33.92 8.69
N ASP A 26 -4.83 -34.92 9.34
CA ASP A 26 -3.43 -34.84 9.75
C ASP A 26 -2.54 -34.67 8.52
N ARG A 27 -2.82 -35.40 7.43
CA ARG A 27 -2.11 -35.23 6.16
C ARG A 27 -2.31 -33.84 5.55
N LEU A 28 -3.50 -33.23 5.66
CA LEU A 28 -3.74 -31.87 5.17
C LEU A 28 -2.97 -30.84 6.00
N ILE A 29 -2.95 -30.98 7.33
CA ILE A 29 -2.17 -30.12 8.23
C ILE A 29 -0.68 -30.22 7.87
N THR A 30 -0.14 -31.45 7.80
CA THR A 30 1.27 -31.65 7.41
C THR A 30 1.58 -31.10 6.01
N SER A 31 0.65 -31.21 5.06
CA SER A 31 0.85 -30.61 3.72
C SER A 31 0.88 -29.07 3.78
N GLY A 32 0.03 -28.47 4.63
CA GLY A 32 0.01 -27.03 4.89
C GLY A 32 1.28 -26.52 5.59
N GLU A 33 1.77 -27.24 6.60
CA GLU A 33 3.02 -26.94 7.30
C GLU A 33 4.23 -27.09 6.39
N VAL A 34 4.27 -28.13 5.55
CA VAL A 34 5.33 -28.30 4.53
C VAL A 34 5.31 -27.15 3.54
N ALA A 35 4.14 -26.76 3.04
CA ALA A 35 4.03 -25.60 2.15
C ALA A 35 4.51 -24.30 2.84
N LEU A 36 4.16 -24.10 4.12
CA LEU A 36 4.60 -22.97 4.92
C LEU A 36 6.13 -22.94 5.06
N HIS A 37 6.75 -24.09 5.35
CA HIS A 37 8.20 -24.23 5.46
C HIS A 37 8.93 -23.92 4.14
N TYR A 38 8.35 -24.26 3.00
CA TYR A 38 8.87 -23.90 1.68
C TYR A 38 8.46 -22.50 1.21
N GLU A 39 7.88 -21.69 2.11
CA GLU A 39 7.42 -20.32 1.86
C GLU A 39 6.34 -20.22 0.76
N ASP A 40 5.60 -21.31 0.50
CA ASP A 40 4.41 -21.30 -0.37
C ASP A 40 3.17 -20.96 0.47
N TYR A 41 3.09 -19.69 0.88
CA TYR A 41 2.07 -19.19 1.80
C TYR A 41 0.65 -19.33 1.24
N VAL A 42 0.48 -19.16 -0.07
CA VAL A 42 -0.83 -19.30 -0.74
C VAL A 42 -1.31 -20.75 -0.66
N LEU A 43 -0.47 -21.72 -1.03
CA LEU A 43 -0.82 -23.13 -0.96
C LEU A 43 -1.05 -23.58 0.49
N SER A 44 -0.24 -23.08 1.42
CA SER A 44 -0.41 -23.30 2.86
C SER A 44 -1.79 -22.85 3.35
N ILE A 45 -2.21 -21.63 3.02
CA ILE A 45 -3.55 -21.10 3.34
C ILE A 45 -4.65 -21.98 2.74
N GLN A 46 -4.49 -22.47 1.50
CA GLN A 46 -5.49 -23.35 0.88
C GLN A 46 -5.68 -24.66 1.67
N TYR A 47 -4.59 -25.28 2.14
CA TYR A 47 -4.67 -26.49 2.96
C TYR A 47 -5.35 -26.20 4.30
N PHE A 48 -4.96 -25.13 4.99
CA PHE A 48 -5.56 -24.78 6.28
C PHE A 48 -7.02 -24.36 6.15
N ASN A 49 -7.44 -23.70 5.06
CA ASN A 49 -8.85 -23.43 4.77
C ASN A 49 -9.67 -24.71 4.69
N LYS A 50 -9.16 -25.75 4.03
CA LYS A 50 -9.83 -27.07 3.96
C LYS A 50 -9.94 -27.71 5.34
N VAL A 51 -8.88 -27.62 6.16
CA VAL A 51 -8.90 -28.16 7.52
C VAL A 51 -9.91 -27.41 8.39
N LEU A 52 -9.89 -26.08 8.38
CA LEU A 52 -10.76 -25.23 9.19
C LEU A 52 -12.23 -25.33 8.77
N ALA A 53 -12.52 -25.57 7.48
CA ALA A 53 -13.87 -25.86 7.02
C ALA A 53 -14.45 -27.16 7.61
N LEU A 54 -13.59 -28.13 7.94
CA LEU A 54 -13.98 -29.42 8.51
C LEU A 54 -13.90 -29.46 10.04
N LYS A 55 -12.88 -28.83 10.62
CA LYS A 55 -12.58 -28.81 12.06
C LYS A 55 -12.13 -27.42 12.52
N PRO A 56 -13.07 -26.46 12.67
CA PRO A 56 -12.74 -25.09 13.06
C PRO A 56 -12.27 -24.94 14.53
N TYR A 57 -12.39 -25.99 15.34
CA TYR A 57 -11.99 -25.99 16.76
C TYR A 57 -10.52 -26.35 17.00
N LEU A 58 -9.75 -26.67 15.96
CA LEU A 58 -8.32 -26.94 16.07
C LEU A 58 -7.55 -25.62 16.08
N TRP A 59 -6.80 -25.32 17.14
CA TRP A 59 -6.05 -24.07 17.25
C TRP A 59 -4.87 -23.99 16.26
N LEU A 60 -4.21 -25.12 15.99
CA LEU A 60 -2.96 -25.17 15.19
C LEU A 60 -3.16 -24.66 13.74
N PRO A 61 -4.18 -25.12 12.98
CA PRO A 61 -4.43 -24.58 11.64
C PRO A 61 -4.77 -23.09 11.61
N TRP A 62 -5.40 -22.54 12.66
CA TRP A 62 -5.59 -21.08 12.77
C TRP A 62 -4.26 -20.37 12.95
N TYR A 63 -3.40 -20.89 13.84
CA TYR A 63 -2.07 -20.34 14.07
C TYR A 63 -1.20 -20.39 12.80
N ASP A 64 -1.09 -21.55 12.15
CA ASP A 64 -0.23 -21.68 10.96
C ASP A 64 -0.74 -20.84 9.77
N ARG A 65 -2.07 -20.71 9.63
CA ARG A 65 -2.65 -19.79 8.64
C ARG A 65 -2.37 -18.32 8.98
N ALA A 66 -2.38 -17.95 10.26
CA ALA A 66 -1.95 -16.63 10.70
C ALA A 66 -0.48 -16.35 10.35
N VAL A 67 0.40 -17.34 10.52
CA VAL A 67 1.82 -17.24 10.14
C VAL A 67 1.95 -17.02 8.63
N ALA A 68 1.25 -17.81 7.81
CA ALA A 68 1.27 -17.65 6.35
C ALA A 68 0.81 -16.23 5.93
N LYS A 69 -0.28 -15.72 6.52
CA LYS A 69 -0.77 -14.35 6.26
C LYS A 69 0.20 -13.28 6.70
N PHE A 70 0.84 -13.46 7.85
CA PHE A 70 1.85 -12.51 8.34
C PHE A 70 3.00 -12.33 7.35
N TYR A 71 3.48 -13.42 6.74
CA TYR A 71 4.53 -13.37 5.71
C TYR A 71 4.06 -12.82 4.35
N LEU A 72 2.74 -12.76 4.12
CA LEU A 72 2.13 -12.09 2.97
C LEU A 72 1.86 -10.59 3.22
N ASP A 73 2.36 -10.03 4.32
CA ASP A 73 2.08 -8.67 4.79
C ASP A 73 0.58 -8.41 5.12
N ASP A 74 -0.23 -9.48 5.26
CA ASP A 74 -1.62 -9.41 5.71
C ASP A 74 -1.69 -9.45 7.25
N PHE A 75 -1.30 -8.34 7.87
CA PHE A 75 -1.27 -8.21 9.33
C PHE A 75 -2.67 -8.22 9.95
N VAL A 76 -3.69 -7.75 9.23
CA VAL A 76 -5.08 -7.71 9.69
C VAL A 76 -5.65 -9.13 9.76
N GLY A 77 -5.43 -9.93 8.72
CA GLY A 77 -5.82 -11.34 8.70
C GLY A 77 -5.05 -12.19 9.70
N ALA A 78 -3.75 -11.94 9.85
CA ALA A 78 -2.91 -12.62 10.84
C ALA A 78 -3.39 -12.36 12.27
N GLU A 79 -3.74 -11.11 12.61
CA GLU A 79 -4.30 -10.74 13.92
C GLU A 79 -5.62 -11.47 14.21
N GLN A 80 -6.51 -11.58 13.21
CA GLN A 80 -7.80 -12.26 13.36
C GLN A 80 -7.63 -13.76 13.60
N ASP A 81 -6.79 -14.42 12.80
CA ASP A 81 -6.54 -15.85 12.93
C ASP A 81 -5.81 -16.18 14.25
N ALA A 82 -4.81 -15.38 14.62
CA ALA A 82 -4.13 -15.53 15.91
C ALA A 82 -5.10 -15.31 17.08
N THR A 83 -6.06 -14.38 16.96
CA THR A 83 -7.12 -14.21 17.97
C THR A 83 -7.99 -15.46 18.11
N LYS A 84 -8.37 -16.10 16.99
CA LYS A 84 -9.10 -17.39 17.04
C LYS A 84 -8.27 -18.51 17.62
N ALA A 85 -6.98 -18.58 17.29
CA ALA A 85 -6.08 -19.55 17.88
C ALA A 85 -5.93 -19.36 19.42
N ILE A 86 -5.86 -18.11 19.91
CA ILE A 86 -5.82 -17.77 21.35
C ILE A 86 -7.13 -18.13 22.06
N GLU A 87 -8.29 -17.86 21.44
CA GLU A 87 -9.60 -18.24 21.99
C GLU A 87 -9.68 -19.76 22.23
N LEU A 88 -9.09 -20.56 21.32
CA LEU A 88 -9.07 -22.02 21.40
C LEU A 88 -7.98 -22.55 22.35
N ASN A 89 -6.81 -21.93 22.37
CA ASN A 89 -5.71 -22.30 23.26
C ASN A 89 -4.91 -21.07 23.74
N PRO A 90 -5.23 -20.53 24.93
CA PRO A 90 -4.60 -19.31 25.45
C PRO A 90 -3.24 -19.54 26.13
N TYR A 91 -2.76 -20.78 26.21
CA TYR A 91 -1.53 -21.14 26.94
C TYR A 91 -0.28 -21.21 26.07
N ILE A 92 -0.42 -20.92 24.76
CA ILE A 92 0.69 -20.96 23.80
C ILE A 92 1.18 -19.53 23.57
N GLU A 93 2.36 -19.23 24.10
CA GLU A 93 2.95 -17.89 24.03
C GLU A 93 3.29 -17.45 22.59
N GLN A 94 3.59 -18.41 21.69
CA GLN A 94 3.92 -18.14 20.28
C GLN A 94 2.76 -17.51 19.52
N ILE A 95 1.52 -17.84 19.89
CA ILE A 95 0.32 -17.25 19.26
C ILE A 95 0.16 -15.79 19.71
N LEU A 96 0.40 -15.52 20.99
CA LEU A 96 0.38 -14.16 21.54
C LEU A 96 1.48 -13.30 20.91
N ASP A 97 2.68 -13.85 20.72
CA ASP A 97 3.79 -13.18 20.04
C ASP A 97 3.43 -12.82 18.60
N LEU A 98 2.90 -13.78 17.83
CA LEU A 98 2.47 -13.55 16.44
C LEU A 98 1.41 -12.44 16.35
N ARG A 99 0.41 -12.46 17.24
CA ARG A 99 -0.61 -11.41 17.29
C ARG A 99 0.00 -10.06 17.67
N ALA A 100 0.88 -10.02 18.67
CA ALA A 100 1.54 -8.81 19.11
C ALA A 100 2.39 -8.18 17.99
N ILE A 101 3.19 -8.97 17.26
CA ILE A 101 3.99 -8.49 16.13
C ILE A 101 3.08 -7.99 14.99
N SER A 102 1.96 -8.69 14.72
CA SER A 102 0.95 -8.23 13.74
C SER A 102 0.33 -6.89 14.16
N CYS A 103 0.05 -6.69 15.45
CA CYS A 103 -0.44 -5.42 16.00
C CYS A 103 0.61 -4.30 15.88
N ILE A 104 1.90 -4.58 16.13
CA ILE A 104 3.01 -3.62 15.96
C ILE A 104 3.06 -3.12 14.51
N ARG A 105 2.94 -4.01 13.52
CA ARG A 105 2.94 -3.64 12.10
C ARG A 105 1.77 -2.73 11.72
N GLN A 106 0.66 -2.83 12.46
CA GLN A 106 -0.50 -1.94 12.33
C GLN A 106 -0.45 -0.72 13.28
N LYS A 107 0.66 -0.49 14.00
CA LYS A 107 0.84 0.58 15.01
C LYS A 107 -0.12 0.49 16.21
N LYS A 108 -0.72 -0.68 16.45
CA LYS A 108 -1.57 -0.98 17.62
C LYS A 108 -0.72 -1.40 18.83
N TYR A 109 0.09 -0.47 19.34
CA TYR A 109 1.08 -0.79 20.38
C TYR A 109 0.47 -1.19 21.72
N SER A 110 -0.70 -0.64 22.09
CA SER A 110 -1.41 -0.98 23.33
C SER A 110 -1.83 -2.46 23.38
N ASP A 111 -2.31 -2.98 22.26
CA ASP A 111 -2.78 -4.36 22.14
C ASP A 111 -1.58 -5.32 22.20
N ALA A 112 -0.49 -4.97 21.51
CA ALA A 112 0.77 -5.70 21.60
C ALA A 112 1.33 -5.75 23.03
N ILE A 113 1.26 -4.66 23.80
CA ILE A 113 1.70 -4.64 25.21
C ILE A 113 0.88 -5.62 26.05
N THR A 114 -0.43 -5.70 25.80
CA THR A 114 -1.33 -6.61 26.51
C THR A 114 -0.95 -8.06 26.24
N ASP A 115 -0.65 -8.38 24.98
CA ASP A 115 -0.25 -9.73 24.57
C ASP A 115 1.11 -10.13 25.10
N TYR A 116 2.12 -9.28 25.01
CA TYR A 116 3.42 -9.57 25.63
C TYR A 116 3.33 -9.69 27.15
N THR A 117 2.45 -8.92 27.79
CA THR A 117 2.23 -9.07 29.24
C THR A 117 1.67 -10.44 29.58
N LYS A 118 0.79 -11.01 28.75
CA LYS A 118 0.30 -12.39 28.90
C LYS A 118 1.40 -13.41 28.56
N ALA A 119 2.11 -13.23 27.44
CA ALA A 119 3.18 -14.14 27.01
C ALA A 119 4.29 -14.25 28.07
N ILE A 120 4.68 -13.14 28.69
CA ILE A 120 5.66 -13.10 29.79
C ILE A 120 5.15 -13.84 31.04
N ARG A 121 3.84 -13.79 31.34
CA ARG A 121 3.27 -14.55 32.48
C ARG A 121 3.33 -16.05 32.23
N LEU A 122 3.15 -16.49 30.99
CA LEU A 122 3.23 -17.90 30.59
C LEU A 122 4.68 -18.38 30.56
N ASN A 123 5.56 -17.63 29.90
CA ASN A 123 6.96 -17.97 29.75
C ASN A 123 7.86 -16.75 29.98
N PRO A 124 8.28 -16.49 31.23
CA PRO A 124 9.10 -15.33 31.56
C PRO A 124 10.56 -15.48 31.12
N SER A 125 10.99 -16.64 30.62
CA SER A 125 12.38 -16.92 30.25
C SER A 125 12.79 -16.37 28.87
N VAL A 126 11.81 -15.96 28.06
CA VAL A 126 12.03 -15.48 26.70
C VAL A 126 12.30 -13.97 26.73
N SER A 127 13.55 -13.57 26.46
CA SER A 127 13.97 -12.17 26.50
C SER A 127 13.32 -11.29 25.43
N SER A 128 12.99 -11.84 24.26
CA SER A 128 12.36 -11.11 23.15
C SER A 128 11.00 -10.51 23.53
N PHE A 129 10.19 -11.19 24.35
CA PHE A 129 8.90 -10.66 24.79
C PHE A 129 9.05 -9.41 25.65
N TRP A 130 10.04 -9.39 26.55
CA TRP A 130 10.34 -8.22 27.38
C TRP A 130 10.84 -7.07 26.51
N LEU A 131 11.74 -7.36 25.56
CA LEU A 131 12.30 -6.37 24.66
C LEU A 131 11.22 -5.74 23.79
N ASN A 132 10.38 -6.56 23.14
CA ASN A 132 9.31 -6.09 22.28
C ASN A 132 8.24 -5.32 23.08
N ARG A 133 7.90 -5.74 24.31
CA ARG A 133 7.00 -4.97 25.19
C ARG A 133 7.58 -3.60 25.55
N ALA A 134 8.87 -3.54 25.88
CA ALA A 134 9.56 -2.30 26.21
C ALA A 134 9.60 -1.34 25.02
N ILE A 135 9.83 -1.85 23.81
CA ILE A 135 9.74 -1.06 22.57
C ILE A 135 8.32 -0.53 22.38
N CYS A 136 7.28 -1.35 22.53
CA CYS A 136 5.90 -0.89 22.41
C CYS A 136 5.57 0.19 23.45
N ARG A 137 6.01 0.04 24.70
CA ARG A 137 5.81 1.03 25.76
C ARG A 137 6.51 2.35 25.46
N MET A 138 7.71 2.29 24.89
CA MET A 138 8.42 3.47 24.41
C MET A 138 7.66 4.18 23.29
N GLN A 139 7.04 3.44 22.36
CA GLN A 139 6.22 4.02 21.29
C GLN A 139 4.90 4.62 21.79
N THR A 140 4.41 4.21 22.96
CA THR A 140 3.24 4.81 23.63
C THR A 140 3.61 5.86 24.68
N ASP A 141 4.86 6.35 24.68
CA ASP A 141 5.41 7.31 25.65
C ASP A 141 5.38 6.86 27.13
N ASP A 142 5.17 5.57 27.40
CA ASP A 142 5.25 4.97 28.75
C ASP A 142 6.71 4.61 29.09
N TYR A 143 7.53 5.65 29.15
CA TYR A 143 8.98 5.50 29.30
C TYR A 143 9.38 4.88 30.64
N ASP A 144 8.63 5.13 31.71
CA ASP A 144 8.99 4.64 33.03
C ASP A 144 8.79 3.12 33.13
N GLN A 145 7.70 2.57 32.57
CA GLN A 145 7.52 1.12 32.48
C GLN A 145 8.47 0.48 31.46
N ALA A 146 8.79 1.17 30.37
CA ALA A 146 9.80 0.70 29.41
C ALA A 146 11.18 0.56 30.05
N LEU A 147 11.57 1.50 30.94
CA LEU A 147 12.82 1.42 31.70
C LEU A 147 12.82 0.23 32.67
N VAL A 148 11.70 -0.06 33.34
CA VAL A 148 11.57 -1.22 34.23
C VAL A 148 11.77 -2.54 33.46
N ASP A 149 11.20 -2.65 32.25
CA ASP A 149 11.42 -3.80 31.39
C ASP A 149 12.88 -3.91 30.97
N ALA A 150 13.50 -2.81 30.53
CA ALA A 150 14.91 -2.78 30.14
C ALA A 150 15.83 -3.17 31.32
N ASP A 151 15.55 -2.69 32.53
CA ASP A 151 16.29 -3.06 33.75
C ASP A 151 16.14 -4.55 34.09
N THR A 152 14.95 -5.10 33.91
CA THR A 152 14.71 -6.53 34.09
C THR A 152 15.51 -7.36 33.10
N ILE A 153 15.57 -6.93 31.83
CA ILE A 153 16.36 -7.62 30.79
C ILE A 153 17.83 -7.57 31.14
N ILE A 154 18.38 -6.38 31.44
CA ILE A 154 19.79 -6.19 31.80
C ILE A 154 20.20 -7.02 33.02
N LYS A 155 19.30 -7.17 34.00
CA LYS A 155 19.56 -7.95 35.22
C LYS A 155 19.61 -9.46 34.95
N ARG A 156 18.77 -9.97 34.03
CA ARG A 156 18.64 -11.42 33.76
C ARG A 156 19.52 -11.90 32.61
N TRP A 157 19.73 -11.06 31.61
CA TRP A 157 20.47 -11.33 30.38
C TRP A 157 21.42 -10.16 30.10
N SER A 158 22.49 -10.07 30.89
CA SER A 158 23.45 -8.96 30.84
C SER A 158 24.29 -8.91 29.57
N ASP A 159 24.26 -9.97 28.77
CA ASP A 159 24.93 -10.13 27.48
C ASP A 159 24.11 -9.59 26.29
N ILE A 160 22.83 -9.25 26.50
CA ILE A 160 21.98 -8.69 25.45
C ILE A 160 22.25 -7.19 25.28
N SER A 161 23.11 -6.84 24.31
CA SER A 161 23.46 -5.44 23.99
C SER A 161 22.24 -4.58 23.63
N THR A 162 21.25 -5.16 22.95
CA THR A 162 20.02 -4.46 22.50
C THR A 162 19.22 -3.87 23.66
N ALA A 163 19.26 -4.48 24.85
CA ALA A 163 18.59 -3.94 26.03
C ALA A 163 19.23 -2.63 26.52
N TYR A 164 20.56 -2.53 26.45
CA TYR A 164 21.30 -1.30 26.79
C TYR A 164 21.07 -0.21 25.74
N SER A 165 21.03 -0.58 24.45
CA SER A 165 20.69 0.36 23.37
C SER A 165 19.25 0.87 23.49
N LEU A 166 18.27 0.00 23.77
CA LEU A 166 16.89 0.39 24.00
C LEU A 166 16.77 1.34 25.19
N LYS A 167 17.48 1.04 26.29
CA LYS A 167 17.51 1.93 27.46
C LYS A 167 18.05 3.32 27.10
N ALA A 168 19.09 3.39 26.28
CA ALA A 168 19.60 4.66 25.79
C ALA A 168 18.59 5.40 24.91
N GLU A 169 17.89 4.69 24.01
CA GLU A 169 16.85 5.26 23.16
C GLU A 169 15.69 5.84 23.98
N ILE A 170 15.26 5.15 25.04
CA ILE A 170 14.25 5.67 25.98
C ILE A 170 14.73 6.99 26.61
N TYR A 171 15.99 7.09 27.04
CA TYR A 171 16.53 8.35 27.57
C TYR A 171 16.63 9.46 26.51
N LEU A 172 16.93 9.12 25.25
CA LEU A 172 16.89 10.09 24.15
C LEU A 172 15.49 10.65 23.93
N ASN A 173 14.45 9.81 23.99
CA ASN A 173 13.06 10.25 23.90
C ASN A 173 12.66 11.13 25.11
N LYS A 174 13.19 10.83 26.31
CA LYS A 174 13.09 11.72 27.49
C LYS A 174 13.98 12.97 27.42
N LYS A 175 14.73 13.16 26.31
CA LYS A 175 15.69 14.27 26.07
C LYS A 175 16.90 14.29 27.02
N ASP A 176 17.17 13.20 27.72
CA ASP A 176 18.36 13.03 28.55
C ASP A 176 19.50 12.41 27.72
N THR A 177 20.26 13.30 27.07
CA THR A 177 21.39 12.89 26.23
C THR A 177 22.63 12.45 27.03
N VAL A 178 22.67 12.64 28.34
CA VAL A 178 23.82 12.27 29.19
C VAL A 178 23.70 10.81 29.58
N GLU A 179 22.55 10.41 30.12
CA GLU A 179 22.30 9.01 30.43
C GLU A 179 22.24 8.16 29.15
N ALA A 180 21.67 8.67 28.06
CA ALA A 180 21.69 7.98 26.77
C ALA A 180 23.11 7.60 26.31
N ASP A 181 24.07 8.55 26.33
CA ASP A 181 25.47 8.27 25.95
C ASP A 181 26.12 7.22 26.88
N ARG A 182 25.82 7.30 28.19
CA ARG A 182 26.32 6.35 29.18
C ARG A 182 25.83 4.93 28.90
N TRP A 183 24.55 4.75 28.56
CA TRP A 183 23.98 3.44 28.25
C TRP A 183 24.43 2.92 26.88
N LEU A 184 24.56 3.78 25.87
CA LEU A 184 25.21 3.42 24.59
C LEU A 184 26.64 2.96 24.79
N ALA A 185 27.41 3.64 25.64
CA ALA A 185 28.79 3.24 25.95
C ALA A 185 28.86 1.85 26.60
N LYS A 186 27.86 1.46 27.41
CA LYS A 186 27.75 0.10 27.97
C LYS A 186 27.34 -0.91 26.89
N SER A 187 26.37 -0.57 26.05
CA SER A 187 25.95 -1.40 24.92
C SER A 187 27.13 -1.76 24.03
N LEU A 188 27.92 -0.76 23.63
CA LEU A 188 29.10 -0.90 22.77
C LEU A 188 30.29 -1.64 23.42
N LYS A 189 30.29 -1.80 24.75
CA LYS A 189 31.27 -2.68 25.42
C LYS A 189 30.89 -4.15 25.26
N ILE A 190 29.60 -4.45 25.16
CA ILE A 190 29.07 -5.81 24.97
C ILE A 190 29.11 -6.18 23.49
N ASP A 191 28.63 -5.28 22.64
CA ASP A 191 28.62 -5.44 21.19
C ASP A 191 29.30 -4.24 20.49
N PRO A 192 30.62 -4.33 20.24
CA PRO A 192 31.36 -3.29 19.52
C PRO A 192 31.00 -3.17 18.03
N TYR A 193 30.29 -4.15 17.45
CA TYR A 193 29.97 -4.23 16.03
C TYR A 193 28.59 -3.65 15.69
N ASN A 194 27.86 -3.14 16.69
CA ASN A 194 26.59 -2.46 16.49
C ASN A 194 26.78 -1.09 15.83
N ALA A 195 26.60 -1.02 14.51
CA ALA A 195 26.72 0.21 13.73
C ALA A 195 25.72 1.29 14.17
N ASP A 196 24.49 0.91 14.49
CA ASP A 196 23.42 1.84 14.88
C ASP A 196 23.73 2.52 16.22
N ALA A 197 24.27 1.77 17.18
CA ALA A 197 24.71 2.34 18.45
C ALA A 197 25.85 3.35 18.27
N TRP A 198 26.82 3.09 17.37
CA TRP A 198 27.86 4.07 17.02
C TRP A 198 27.29 5.32 16.33
N MET A 199 26.34 5.14 15.41
CA MET A 199 25.66 6.27 14.73
C MET A 199 24.87 7.13 15.72
N THR A 200 24.02 6.53 16.55
CA THR A 200 23.23 7.26 17.56
C THR A 200 24.15 8.02 18.52
N ARG A 201 25.25 7.39 18.95
CA ARG A 201 26.25 8.06 19.80
C ARG A 201 26.92 9.23 19.10
N SER A 202 27.18 9.11 17.80
CA SER A 202 27.73 10.21 17.00
C SER A 202 26.77 11.39 16.88
N TYR A 203 25.47 11.14 16.75
CA TYR A 203 24.46 12.21 16.71
C TYR A 203 24.37 12.96 18.05
N ILE A 204 24.45 12.23 19.17
CA ILE A 204 24.56 12.85 20.51
C ILE A 204 25.81 13.75 20.57
N ALA A 205 26.95 13.27 20.08
CA ALA A 205 28.20 14.03 20.06
C ALA A 205 28.12 15.28 19.16
N LEU A 206 27.50 15.17 17.97
CA LEU A 206 27.26 16.29 17.05
C LEU A 206 26.39 17.37 17.71
N ASN A 207 25.29 16.97 18.37
CA ASN A 207 24.40 17.89 19.07
C ASN A 207 25.10 18.59 20.25
N LYS A 208 26.01 17.88 20.94
CA LYS A 208 26.86 18.44 22.00
C LYS A 208 28.07 19.23 21.47
N ARG A 209 28.23 19.36 20.15
CA ARG A 209 29.39 19.98 19.47
C ARG A 209 30.74 19.33 19.81
N GLN A 210 30.72 18.04 20.13
CA GLN A 210 31.90 17.23 20.40
C GLN A 210 32.41 16.61 19.09
N TRP A 211 32.97 17.45 18.22
CA TRP A 211 33.23 17.12 16.82
C TRP A 211 34.20 15.94 16.63
N GLN A 212 35.29 15.89 17.38
CA GLN A 212 36.26 14.78 17.30
C GLN A 212 35.65 13.45 17.80
N GLY A 213 34.79 13.51 18.82
CA GLY A 213 34.06 12.35 19.32
C GLY A 213 33.07 11.81 18.29
N ALA A 214 32.35 12.70 17.62
CA ALA A 214 31.44 12.35 16.53
C ALA A 214 32.18 11.69 15.36
N ASP A 215 33.30 12.27 14.91
CA ASP A 215 34.13 11.74 13.82
C ASP A 215 34.66 10.33 14.14
N SER A 216 35.12 10.09 15.37
CA SER A 216 35.55 8.77 15.83
C SER A 216 34.42 7.74 15.80
N CYS A 217 33.23 8.11 16.32
CA CYS A 217 32.06 7.24 16.31
C CYS A 217 31.59 6.93 14.88
N LEU A 218 31.52 7.94 14.02
CA LEU A 218 31.13 7.79 12.61
C LEU A 218 32.13 6.98 11.81
N THR A 219 33.42 7.10 12.11
CA THR A 219 34.45 6.26 11.48
C THR A 219 34.25 4.78 11.79
N LYS A 220 33.88 4.44 13.03
CA LYS A 220 33.51 3.06 13.39
C LYS A 220 32.21 2.63 12.71
N ALA A 221 31.18 3.47 12.73
CA ALA A 221 29.91 3.18 12.06
C ALA A 221 30.09 2.93 10.55
N ILE A 222 30.89 3.75 9.85
CA ILE A 222 31.20 3.61 8.42
C ILE A 222 31.98 2.33 8.15
N HIS A 223 32.94 1.97 9.00
CA HIS A 223 33.67 0.71 8.86
C HIS A 223 32.71 -0.51 8.91
N LEU A 224 31.69 -0.45 9.77
CA LEU A 224 30.69 -1.50 9.91
C LEU A 224 29.62 -1.46 8.81
N ARG A 225 29.23 -0.26 8.36
CA ARG A 225 28.21 -0.02 7.33
C ARG A 225 28.71 1.00 6.29
N PRO A 226 29.53 0.55 5.31
CA PRO A 226 30.22 1.46 4.39
C PRO A 226 29.32 2.10 3.33
N LYS A 227 28.09 1.61 3.14
CA LYS A 227 27.13 2.18 2.17
C LYS A 227 26.15 3.19 2.79
N SER A 228 26.46 3.70 3.98
CA SER A 228 25.60 4.66 4.68
C SER A 228 25.92 6.10 4.28
N VAL A 229 25.18 6.65 3.31
CA VAL A 229 25.35 8.04 2.82
C VAL A 229 25.34 9.05 3.97
N ASN A 230 24.33 8.96 4.85
CA ASN A 230 24.17 9.89 5.97
C ASN A 230 25.34 9.85 6.96
N SER A 231 26.03 8.72 7.10
CA SER A 231 27.21 8.64 7.97
C SER A 231 28.37 9.47 7.42
N TYR A 232 28.58 9.48 6.10
CA TYR A 232 29.59 10.31 5.46
C TYR A 232 29.25 11.81 5.56
N VAL A 233 28.00 12.18 5.26
CA VAL A 233 27.53 13.58 5.37
C VAL A 233 27.74 14.13 6.78
N ASN A 234 27.37 13.36 7.81
CA ASN A 234 27.52 13.76 9.20
C ASN A 234 28.99 13.77 9.67
N ARG A 235 29.83 12.90 9.11
CA ARG A 235 31.27 12.89 9.43
C ARG A 235 31.98 14.07 8.79
N ALA A 236 31.59 14.42 7.57
CA ALA A 236 32.05 15.63 6.89
C ALA A 236 31.70 16.89 7.70
N LEU A 237 30.46 16.97 8.20
CA LEU A 237 30.03 18.05 9.08
C LEU A 237 30.89 18.12 10.36
N ALA A 238 31.15 17.00 11.03
CA ALA A 238 32.00 16.96 12.21
C ALA A 238 33.42 17.49 11.88
N ARG A 239 34.01 16.97 10.80
CA ARG A 239 35.35 17.34 10.30
C ARG A 239 35.48 18.80 9.96
N LEU A 240 34.47 19.39 9.33
CA LEU A 240 34.44 20.79 8.98
C LEU A 240 34.52 21.68 10.23
N ASN A 241 33.77 21.34 11.29
CA ASN A 241 33.70 22.15 12.51
C ASN A 241 35.00 22.14 13.36
N TYR A 242 35.91 21.18 13.16
CA TYR A 242 37.27 21.23 13.74
C TYR A 242 38.36 21.47 12.69
N ASN A 243 37.98 22.01 11.51
CA ASN A 243 38.86 22.48 10.43
C ASN A 243 39.61 21.38 9.64
N ASN A 244 39.10 20.15 9.61
CA ASN A 244 39.57 19.11 8.71
C ASN A 244 38.85 19.18 7.34
N LEU A 245 39.13 20.24 6.58
CA LEU A 245 38.43 20.54 5.32
C LEU A 245 38.68 19.47 4.23
N ARG A 246 39.90 18.90 4.18
CA ARG A 246 40.25 17.84 3.22
C ARG A 246 39.47 16.54 3.50
N GLY A 247 39.36 16.15 4.76
CA GLY A 247 38.58 14.99 5.17
C GLY A 247 37.08 15.19 4.95
N ALA A 248 36.57 16.41 5.19
CA ALA A 248 35.19 16.75 4.92
C ALA A 248 34.85 16.69 3.42
N MET A 249 35.73 17.21 2.55
CA MET A 249 35.55 17.14 1.10
C MET A 249 35.48 15.68 0.62
N ALA A 250 36.42 14.84 1.05
CA ALA A 250 36.45 13.43 0.66
C ALA A 250 35.19 12.66 1.12
N ASP A 251 34.65 12.99 2.28
CA ASP A 251 33.41 12.38 2.78
C ASP A 251 32.19 12.84 1.98
N TYR A 252 32.10 14.12 1.60
CA TYR A 252 31.01 14.59 0.73
C TYR A 252 31.09 13.98 -0.67
N ASP A 253 32.30 13.84 -1.24
CA ASP A 253 32.49 13.18 -2.53
C ASP A 253 32.01 11.72 -2.47
N MET A 254 32.40 10.98 -1.42
CA MET A 254 31.94 9.59 -1.22
C MET A 254 30.42 9.49 -1.03
N ALA A 255 29.80 10.43 -0.31
CA ALA A 255 28.36 10.46 -0.13
C ALA A 255 27.63 10.60 -1.49
N ILE A 256 28.16 11.42 -2.38
CA ILE A 256 27.59 11.68 -3.72
C ILE A 256 27.87 10.51 -4.67
N ASP A 257 29.01 9.83 -4.53
CA ASP A 257 29.30 8.62 -5.29
C ASP A 257 28.35 7.46 -4.92
N LEU A 258 27.96 7.38 -3.64
CA LEU A 258 26.99 6.38 -3.16
C LEU A 258 25.55 6.70 -3.56
N ASP A 259 25.15 7.97 -3.45
CA ASP A 259 23.84 8.46 -3.88
C ASP A 259 24.00 9.76 -4.70
N PRO A 260 24.00 9.64 -6.05
CA PRO A 260 24.13 10.79 -6.93
C PRO A 260 23.02 11.83 -6.79
N ASN A 261 21.84 11.44 -6.27
CA ASN A 261 20.68 12.29 -6.10
C ASN A 261 20.59 12.96 -4.73
N ASN A 262 21.53 12.67 -3.82
CA ASN A 262 21.55 13.27 -2.50
C ASN A 262 21.82 14.79 -2.57
N PHE A 263 20.75 15.59 -2.54
CA PHE A 263 20.87 17.04 -2.67
C PHE A 263 21.56 17.67 -1.44
N LEU A 264 21.36 17.10 -0.24
CA LEU A 264 21.94 17.61 1.00
C LEU A 264 23.47 17.51 1.00
N ALA A 265 24.01 16.38 0.55
CA ALA A 265 25.46 16.18 0.39
C ALA A 265 26.06 17.20 -0.59
N ARG A 266 25.43 17.42 -1.74
CA ARG A 266 25.87 18.40 -2.74
C ARG A 266 25.76 19.84 -2.24
N TYR A 267 24.67 20.19 -1.57
CA TYR A 267 24.49 21.51 -0.97
C TYR A 267 25.60 21.83 0.04
N ASN A 268 25.88 20.90 0.95
CA ASN A 268 26.92 21.06 1.96
C ASN A 268 28.34 21.08 1.36
N ARG A 269 28.59 20.30 0.30
CA ARG A 269 29.84 20.37 -0.47
C ARG A 269 30.01 21.72 -1.17
N GLY A 270 28.95 22.27 -1.76
CA GLY A 270 28.94 23.59 -2.38
C GLY A 270 29.34 24.69 -1.38
N LEU A 271 28.79 24.67 -0.16
CA LEU A 271 29.19 25.57 0.92
C LEU A 271 30.67 25.41 1.31
N LEU A 272 31.17 24.18 1.41
CA LEU A 272 32.58 23.93 1.70
C LEU A 272 33.49 24.45 0.57
N ARG A 273 33.09 24.29 -0.71
CA ARG A 273 33.82 24.83 -1.86
C ARG A 273 33.85 26.35 -1.86
N VAL A 274 32.75 27.02 -1.46
CA VAL A 274 32.71 28.48 -1.24
C VAL A 274 33.78 28.90 -0.22
N GLN A 275 33.87 28.18 0.91
CA GLN A 275 34.87 28.46 1.95
C GLN A 275 36.31 28.27 1.45
N LEU A 276 36.53 27.30 0.56
CA LEU A 276 37.83 27.01 -0.05
C LEU A 276 38.16 27.91 -1.26
N GLY A 277 37.20 28.72 -1.73
CA GLY A 277 37.34 29.58 -2.91
C GLY A 277 37.22 28.86 -4.26
N ASP A 278 36.73 27.61 -4.29
CA ASP A 278 36.44 26.87 -5.54
C ASP A 278 35.05 27.29 -6.08
N ASP A 279 34.93 28.57 -6.43
CA ASP A 279 33.65 29.23 -6.70
C ASP A 279 32.91 28.62 -7.91
N ASN A 280 33.63 28.26 -8.98
CA ASN A 280 33.01 27.70 -10.19
C ASN A 280 32.42 26.31 -9.93
N ARG A 281 33.12 25.44 -9.20
CA ARG A 281 32.58 24.12 -8.86
C ARG A 281 31.51 24.17 -7.77
N ALA A 282 31.52 25.19 -6.92
CA ALA A 282 30.42 25.46 -6.01
C ALA A 282 29.14 25.85 -6.77
N ILE A 283 29.24 26.63 -7.85
CA ILE A 283 28.10 26.95 -8.73
C ILE A 283 27.49 25.67 -9.30
N GLU A 284 28.30 24.72 -9.81
CA GLU A 284 27.82 23.44 -10.33
C GLU A 284 27.05 22.61 -9.28
N ASP A 285 27.52 22.62 -8.03
CA ASP A 285 26.84 21.95 -6.92
C ASP A 285 25.48 22.59 -6.63
N PHE A 286 25.40 23.92 -6.59
CA PHE A 286 24.13 24.63 -6.38
C PHE A 286 23.19 24.52 -7.59
N ASP A 287 23.69 24.47 -8.81
CA ASP A 287 22.89 24.21 -10.02
C ASP A 287 22.13 22.90 -9.92
N PHE A 288 22.80 21.84 -9.46
CA PHE A 288 22.16 20.56 -9.23
C PHE A 288 21.08 20.65 -8.14
N VAL A 289 21.39 21.28 -7.01
CA VAL A 289 20.41 21.43 -5.91
C VAL A 289 19.17 22.18 -6.40
N ILE A 290 19.34 23.24 -7.21
CA ILE A 290 18.23 24.03 -7.76
C ILE A 290 17.43 23.24 -8.81
N LYS A 291 18.08 22.32 -9.53
CA LYS A 291 17.38 21.40 -10.45
C LYS A 291 16.46 20.44 -9.69
N MET A 292 16.90 19.95 -8.53
CA MET A 292 16.11 19.04 -7.68
C MET A 292 15.04 19.80 -6.88
N GLU A 293 15.40 20.95 -6.32
CA GLU A 293 14.52 21.81 -5.53
C GLU A 293 14.47 23.23 -6.12
N PRO A 294 13.61 23.49 -7.14
CA PRO A 294 13.54 24.79 -7.82
C PRO A 294 13.14 25.97 -6.92
N GLN A 295 12.61 25.69 -5.73
CA GLN A 295 12.20 26.70 -4.75
C GLN A 295 13.18 26.85 -3.58
N ASN A 296 14.32 26.16 -3.59
CA ASN A 296 15.31 26.26 -2.53
C ASN A 296 16.04 27.62 -2.60
N PHE A 297 15.50 28.61 -1.89
CA PHE A 297 16.02 29.97 -1.92
C PHE A 297 17.47 30.08 -1.42
N MET A 298 17.92 29.19 -0.52
CA MET A 298 19.28 29.20 0.00
C MET A 298 20.28 28.85 -1.10
N ALA A 299 20.01 27.78 -1.85
CA ALA A 299 20.84 27.36 -2.95
C ALA A 299 20.88 28.44 -4.05
N ILE A 300 19.73 29.00 -4.39
CA ILE A 300 19.62 30.09 -5.38
C ILE A 300 20.39 31.34 -4.93
N TYR A 301 20.26 31.74 -3.67
CA TYR A 301 20.95 32.92 -3.16
C TYR A 301 22.46 32.71 -3.07
N ASN A 302 22.92 31.53 -2.64
CA ASN A 302 24.34 31.17 -2.63
C ASN A 302 24.93 31.14 -4.05
N ARG A 303 24.19 30.61 -5.03
CA ARG A 303 24.61 30.67 -6.44
C ARG A 303 24.68 32.11 -6.96
N ALA A 304 23.74 32.98 -6.57
CA ALA A 304 23.76 34.39 -6.93
C ALA A 304 25.01 35.12 -6.41
N LEU A 305 25.37 34.86 -5.13
CA LEU A 305 26.59 35.40 -4.52
C LEU A 305 27.84 34.95 -5.26
N LEU A 306 27.90 33.66 -5.63
CA LEU A 306 29.03 33.12 -6.40
C LEU A 306 29.11 33.71 -7.80
N HIS A 307 27.98 33.85 -8.51
CA HIS A 307 27.95 34.51 -9.80
C HIS A 307 28.40 35.98 -9.73
N ASP A 308 28.03 36.73 -8.69
CA ASP A 308 28.51 38.10 -8.47
C ASP A 308 30.04 38.13 -8.26
N LYS A 309 30.55 37.20 -7.44
CA LYS A 309 31.97 37.04 -7.13
C LYS A 309 32.82 36.68 -8.36
N VAL A 310 32.33 35.75 -9.20
CA VAL A 310 33.00 35.34 -10.45
C VAL A 310 32.83 36.39 -11.57
N GLY A 311 31.91 37.34 -11.42
CA GLY A 311 31.67 38.42 -12.39
C GLY A 311 30.56 38.13 -13.41
N ASN A 312 29.82 37.03 -13.25
CA ASN A 312 28.62 36.68 -14.03
C ASN A 312 27.40 37.48 -13.55
N LEU A 313 27.51 38.82 -13.63
CA LEU A 313 26.55 39.77 -13.05
C LEU A 313 25.11 39.59 -13.54
N ARG A 314 24.90 39.16 -14.79
CA ARG A 314 23.56 38.94 -15.36
C ARG A 314 22.85 37.74 -14.74
N GLU A 315 23.53 36.63 -14.56
CA GLU A 315 22.97 35.44 -13.88
C GLU A 315 22.80 35.71 -12.38
N ALA A 316 23.73 36.43 -11.74
CA ALA A 316 23.56 36.87 -10.36
C ALA A 316 22.28 37.70 -10.16
N ILE A 317 22.02 38.67 -11.05
CA ILE A 317 20.80 39.48 -11.02
C ILE A 317 19.55 38.62 -11.20
N LYS A 318 19.59 37.63 -12.08
CA LYS A 318 18.47 36.69 -12.31
C LYS A 318 18.15 35.92 -11.05
N ASP A 319 19.16 35.30 -10.43
CA ASP A 319 19.00 34.54 -9.19
C ASP A 319 18.54 35.44 -8.03
N TYR A 320 19.17 36.60 -7.82
CA TYR A 320 18.68 37.58 -6.83
C TYR A 320 17.23 37.99 -7.09
N THR A 321 16.85 38.15 -8.36
CA THR A 321 15.46 38.48 -8.71
C THR A 321 14.49 37.36 -8.36
N THR A 322 14.86 36.10 -8.59
CA THR A 322 14.02 34.97 -8.16
C THR A 322 13.85 34.94 -6.64
N VAL A 323 14.90 35.18 -5.86
CA VAL A 323 14.84 35.25 -4.39
C VAL A 323 13.99 36.43 -3.93
N ILE A 324 14.16 37.61 -4.53
CA ILE A 324 13.41 38.83 -4.18
C ILE A 324 11.93 38.72 -4.56
N ASN A 325 11.59 37.99 -5.62
CA ASN A 325 10.19 37.73 -5.97
C ASN A 325 9.51 36.84 -4.92
N GLN A 326 10.25 35.90 -4.32
CA GLN A 326 9.77 35.08 -3.21
C GLN A 326 9.72 35.87 -1.89
N PHE A 327 10.75 36.71 -1.64
CA PHE A 327 10.92 37.51 -0.42
C PHE A 327 11.14 39.00 -0.75
N PRO A 328 10.06 39.77 -0.98
CA PRO A 328 10.14 41.16 -1.48
C PRO A 328 10.88 42.16 -0.57
N ASN A 329 11.00 41.85 0.72
CA ASN A 329 11.65 42.68 1.74
C ASN A 329 12.99 42.09 2.23
N PHE A 330 13.60 41.20 1.45
CA PHE A 330 14.94 40.68 1.76
C PHE A 330 16.01 41.74 1.43
N TRP A 331 16.37 42.54 2.43
CA TRP A 331 17.25 43.72 2.27
C TRP A 331 18.64 43.35 1.74
N THR A 332 19.24 42.27 2.25
CA THR A 332 20.57 41.81 1.82
C THR A 332 20.56 41.42 0.34
N GLY A 333 19.53 40.71 -0.13
CA GLY A 333 19.38 40.37 -1.54
C GLY A 333 19.14 41.59 -2.44
N LEU A 334 18.29 42.53 -2.02
CA LEU A 334 18.08 43.79 -2.75
C LEU A 334 19.37 44.60 -2.87
N SER A 335 20.16 44.67 -1.80
CA SER A 335 21.44 45.40 -1.78
C SER A 335 22.45 44.77 -2.73
N ASN A 336 22.60 43.44 -2.71
CA ASN A 336 23.51 42.73 -3.61
C ASN A 336 23.09 42.87 -5.08
N ARG A 337 21.77 42.86 -5.37
CA ARG A 337 21.26 43.08 -6.72
C ARG A 337 21.49 44.51 -7.21
N ALA A 338 21.27 45.51 -6.34
CA ALA A 338 21.57 46.91 -6.64
C ALA A 338 23.06 47.12 -6.96
N TYR A 339 23.94 46.46 -6.20
CA TYR A 339 25.38 46.46 -6.46
C TYR A 339 25.72 45.88 -7.84
N CYS A 340 25.13 44.74 -8.20
CA CYS A 340 25.28 44.14 -9.53
C CYS A 340 24.78 45.09 -10.65
N TYR A 341 23.64 45.76 -10.45
CA TYR A 341 23.12 46.74 -11.40
C TYR A 341 24.07 47.94 -11.57
N ARG A 342 24.64 48.46 -10.48
CA ARG A 342 25.65 49.53 -10.56
C ARG A 342 26.89 49.09 -11.34
N ARG A 343 27.40 47.87 -11.09
CA ARG A 343 28.54 47.30 -11.84
C ARG A 343 28.25 47.13 -13.34
N LEU A 344 26.99 46.91 -13.72
CA LEU A 344 26.55 46.85 -15.13
C LEU A 344 26.13 48.21 -15.73
N GLY A 345 26.22 49.31 -14.98
CA GLY A 345 25.79 50.64 -15.43
C GLY A 345 24.28 50.86 -15.47
N MET A 346 23.47 49.96 -14.87
CA MET A 346 22.01 50.08 -14.79
C MET A 346 21.57 50.92 -13.58
N THR A 347 21.96 52.20 -13.54
CA THR A 347 21.77 53.09 -12.38
C THR A 347 20.32 53.23 -11.92
N ALA A 348 19.38 53.43 -12.84
CA ALA A 348 17.96 53.57 -12.51
C ALA A 348 17.37 52.34 -11.80
N LYS A 349 17.83 51.13 -12.15
CA LYS A 349 17.39 49.88 -11.49
C LYS A 349 18.03 49.71 -10.11
N ALA A 350 19.29 50.12 -9.96
CA ALA A 350 19.97 50.10 -8.67
C ALA A 350 19.30 51.05 -7.65
N GLU A 351 19.03 52.29 -8.07
CA GLU A 351 18.34 53.30 -7.25
C GLU A 351 16.94 52.85 -6.84
N LEU A 352 16.23 52.13 -7.71
CA LEU A 352 14.92 51.57 -7.39
C LEU A 352 15.01 50.52 -6.26
N ASP A 353 16.00 49.63 -6.31
CA ASP A 353 16.21 48.63 -5.26
C ASP A 353 16.68 49.27 -3.94
N GLU A 354 17.57 50.27 -4.00
CA GLU A 354 18.01 51.08 -2.84
C GLU A 354 16.83 51.83 -2.21
N PHE A 355 15.96 52.43 -3.02
CA PHE A 355 14.74 53.08 -2.55
C PHE A 355 13.78 52.09 -1.88
N ARG A 356 13.62 50.88 -2.43
CA ARG A 356 12.81 49.82 -1.80
C ARG A 356 13.36 49.43 -0.42
N ILE A 357 14.67 49.34 -0.27
CA ILE A 357 15.32 49.07 1.03
C ILE A 357 15.02 50.21 2.01
N PHE A 358 15.25 51.47 1.60
CA PHE A 358 15.00 52.65 2.43
C PHE A 358 13.54 52.73 2.89
N LYS A 359 12.60 52.53 1.96
CA LYS A 359 11.17 52.50 2.26
C LYS A 359 10.82 51.39 3.25
N ALA A 360 11.29 50.16 3.04
CA ALA A 360 11.02 49.05 3.94
C ALA A 360 11.62 49.26 5.35
N GLN A 361 12.79 49.90 5.47
CA GLN A 361 13.38 50.27 6.76
C GLN A 361 12.60 51.38 7.46
N MET A 362 12.11 52.37 6.71
CA MET A 362 11.26 53.45 7.22
C MET A 362 9.92 52.91 7.72
N ASP A 363 9.25 52.06 6.93
CA ASP A 363 8.00 51.40 7.29
C ASP A 363 8.16 50.58 8.59
N LYS A 364 9.29 49.86 8.74
CA LYS A 364 9.62 49.15 9.99
C LYS A 364 9.78 50.08 11.19
N ARG A 365 10.41 51.25 11.02
CA ARG A 365 10.61 52.24 12.11
C ARG A 365 9.29 52.92 12.53
N ILE A 366 8.38 53.14 11.59
CA ILE A 366 7.08 53.79 11.83
C ILE A 366 6.01 52.76 12.26
N GLY A 367 6.35 51.47 12.33
CA GLY A 367 5.44 50.40 12.76
C GLY A 367 4.40 50.02 11.72
N VAL A 368 4.59 50.41 10.45
CA VAL A 368 3.70 50.08 9.34
C VAL A 368 3.94 48.62 8.93
N GLN A 369 3.01 47.74 9.30
CA GLN A 369 3.06 46.32 8.93
C GLN A 369 2.36 46.09 7.59
N GLN A 370 3.01 45.37 6.68
CA GLN A 370 2.44 45.03 5.40
C GLN A 370 1.28 44.03 5.58
N ARG A 371 0.05 44.41 5.21
CA ARG A 371 -1.12 43.52 5.27
C ARG A 371 -1.04 42.49 4.14
N TRP A 372 -0.89 41.22 4.51
CA TRP A 372 -0.89 40.09 3.59
C TRP A 372 -2.29 39.47 3.47
N SER A 373 -2.61 38.89 2.31
CA SER A 373 -3.82 38.09 2.15
C SER A 373 -3.76 36.85 3.05
N ARG A 374 -4.91 36.23 3.35
CA ARG A 374 -4.97 35.01 4.18
C ARG A 374 -4.15 33.85 3.59
N GLU A 375 -4.13 33.72 2.26
CA GLU A 375 -3.31 32.72 1.56
C GLU A 375 -1.82 32.99 1.71
N LYS A 376 -1.41 34.26 1.51
CA LYS A 376 -0.03 34.70 1.69
C LYS A 376 0.43 34.54 3.15
N LEU A 377 -0.45 34.77 4.13
CA LEU A 377 -0.16 34.51 5.56
C LEU A 377 0.06 33.02 5.85
N LYS A 378 -0.69 32.13 5.19
CA LYS A 378 -0.53 30.67 5.32
C LYS A 378 0.77 30.20 4.67
N GLU A 379 1.11 30.74 3.51
CA GLU A 379 2.40 30.53 2.81
C GLU A 379 3.58 31.04 3.66
N MET A 380 3.47 32.24 4.23
CA MET A 380 4.50 32.84 5.08
C MET A 380 4.67 32.12 6.43
N ARG A 381 3.63 31.49 7.01
CA ARG A 381 3.79 30.62 8.20
C ARG A 381 4.60 29.36 7.91
N LYS A 382 4.39 28.73 6.76
CA LYS A 382 5.23 27.60 6.32
C LYS A 382 6.68 28.04 6.09
N ARG A 383 6.88 29.28 5.64
CA ARG A 383 8.20 29.88 5.39
C ARG A 383 8.84 30.57 6.60
N SER A 384 8.12 30.84 7.68
CA SER A 384 8.69 31.50 8.88
C SER A 384 9.66 30.60 9.66
N GLU A 385 9.67 29.31 9.35
CA GLU A 385 10.68 28.35 9.80
C GLU A 385 12.02 28.55 9.08
N ILE A 386 12.01 29.23 7.94
CA ILE A 386 13.17 29.53 7.11
C ILE A 386 13.87 30.79 7.63
N ASN A 387 15.04 30.62 8.23
CA ASN A 387 15.87 31.73 8.69
C ASN A 387 16.71 32.29 7.53
N LEU A 388 16.34 33.47 7.03
CA LEU A 388 16.99 34.16 5.90
C LEU A 388 18.45 34.57 6.17
N ASP A 389 18.87 34.64 7.43
CA ASP A 389 20.24 35.01 7.81
C ASP A 389 21.18 33.80 7.88
N LYS A 390 20.66 32.57 7.70
CA LYS A 390 21.41 31.31 7.83
C LYS A 390 21.89 30.71 6.50
N TYR A 391 21.94 31.49 5.42
CA TYR A 391 22.29 31.00 4.08
C TYR A 391 23.70 30.39 3.99
N ASN A 392 24.61 30.82 4.86
CA ASN A 392 25.96 30.28 4.98
C ASN A 392 26.09 29.12 5.99
N SER A 393 24.99 28.67 6.61
CA SER A 393 25.04 27.57 7.58
C SER A 393 24.86 26.21 6.91
N ILE A 394 25.64 25.24 7.34
CA ILE A 394 25.56 23.84 6.88
C ILE A 394 24.24 23.24 7.36
N VAL A 395 23.56 22.51 6.48
CA VAL A 395 22.27 21.91 6.77
C VAL A 395 22.49 20.50 7.33
N VAL A 396 21.82 20.21 8.45
CA VAL A 396 21.81 18.90 9.11
C VAL A 396 20.43 18.28 8.90
N GLU A 397 20.39 16.99 8.59
CA GLU A 397 19.14 16.27 8.43
C GLU A 397 18.52 15.94 9.80
N ASP A 398 17.24 16.25 10.00
CA ASP A 398 16.59 16.10 11.31
C ASP A 398 16.22 14.63 11.64
N LYS A 399 16.12 13.74 10.64
CA LYS A 399 15.88 12.30 10.83
C LYS A 399 16.53 11.48 9.71
N ALA A 400 17.21 10.38 10.08
CA ALA A 400 17.64 9.38 9.15
C ALA A 400 16.48 8.40 8.88
N GLU A 401 15.81 8.54 7.74
CA GLU A 401 14.93 7.50 7.24
C GLU A 401 15.77 6.47 6.48
N VAL A 402 15.75 5.23 6.96
CA VAL A 402 16.41 4.12 6.28
C VAL A 402 15.41 3.53 5.30
N GLU A 403 15.40 4.05 4.07
CA GLU A 403 14.70 3.39 2.98
C GLU A 403 15.42 2.09 2.60
N HIS A 404 14.66 1.01 2.56
CA HIS A 404 15.10 -0.25 1.99
C HIS A 404 14.15 -0.61 0.87
N GLU A 405 14.63 -0.54 -0.37
CA GLU A 405 14.00 -1.23 -1.48
C GLU A 405 14.73 -2.56 -1.71
N TYR A 406 14.06 -3.67 -1.40
CA TYR A 406 14.44 -4.98 -1.89
C TYR A 406 13.35 -5.49 -2.82
N LYS A 407 13.65 -5.53 -4.13
CA LYS A 407 12.85 -6.29 -5.10
C LYS A 407 13.47 -7.68 -5.25
N SER A 408 12.87 -8.66 -4.60
CA SER A 408 13.04 -10.08 -4.95
C SER A 408 11.66 -10.64 -5.29
N GLN A 409 11.50 -11.12 -6.53
CA GLN A 409 10.33 -11.91 -6.91
C GLN A 409 10.60 -13.35 -6.52
N TYR A 410 10.25 -13.70 -5.29
CA TYR A 410 10.21 -15.09 -4.84
C TYR A 410 8.82 -15.68 -5.09
N ARG A 411 8.75 -16.99 -5.31
CA ARG A 411 7.53 -17.73 -5.65
C ARG A 411 6.40 -17.55 -4.62
N GLY A 412 6.76 -17.34 -3.35
CA GLY A 412 5.85 -17.11 -2.23
C GLY A 412 5.39 -15.66 -2.01
N THR A 413 6.09 -14.66 -2.58
CA THR A 413 5.82 -13.25 -2.28
C THR A 413 4.85 -12.62 -3.28
N ILE A 414 3.63 -13.15 -3.36
CA ILE A 414 2.60 -12.66 -4.28
C ILE A 414 2.22 -11.19 -4.01
N GLN A 415 2.41 -10.71 -2.78
CA GLN A 415 2.17 -9.32 -2.38
C GLN A 415 3.08 -8.30 -3.06
N ASN A 416 4.19 -8.74 -3.66
CA ASN A 416 5.12 -7.86 -4.39
C ASN A 416 4.77 -7.74 -5.89
N ARG A 417 3.65 -8.32 -6.34
CA ARG A 417 3.16 -8.13 -7.70
C ARG A 417 2.66 -6.71 -7.90
N ASP A 418 2.86 -6.17 -9.10
CA ASP A 418 2.24 -4.91 -9.46
C ASP A 418 0.76 -5.15 -9.82
N VAL A 419 -0.13 -4.49 -9.08
CA VAL A 419 -1.57 -4.58 -9.24
C VAL A 419 -2.18 -3.19 -9.38
N VAL A 420 -3.21 -3.07 -10.21
CA VAL A 420 -3.92 -1.81 -10.43
C VAL A 420 -5.11 -1.72 -9.47
N ILE A 421 -5.37 -0.53 -8.93
CA ILE A 421 -6.52 -0.26 -8.05
C ILE A 421 -7.80 -0.10 -8.90
N THR A 422 -8.29 -1.22 -9.44
CA THR A 422 -9.47 -1.29 -10.30
C THR A 422 -10.49 -2.29 -9.78
N LEU A 423 -11.77 -1.96 -9.93
CA LEU A 423 -12.86 -2.90 -9.61
C LEU A 423 -12.77 -4.14 -10.50
N LEU A 424 -13.06 -5.29 -9.92
CA LEU A 424 -13.30 -6.53 -10.66
C LEU A 424 -14.60 -6.40 -11.48
N PRO A 425 -14.67 -7.07 -12.64
CA PRO A 425 -15.82 -6.96 -13.53
C PRO A 425 -17.08 -7.59 -12.92
N MET A 426 -18.20 -7.36 -13.62
CA MET A 426 -19.50 -7.96 -13.30
C MET A 426 -19.52 -9.46 -13.62
N TYR A 427 -20.35 -10.21 -12.91
CA TYR A 427 -20.70 -11.56 -13.29
C TYR A 427 -21.58 -11.54 -14.54
N GLN A 428 -21.29 -12.43 -15.48
CA GLN A 428 -22.08 -12.58 -16.70
C GLN A 428 -22.20 -14.04 -17.11
N LEU A 429 -23.26 -14.33 -17.86
CA LEU A 429 -23.44 -15.59 -18.55
C LEU A 429 -22.47 -15.68 -19.72
N SER A 430 -21.89 -16.85 -19.92
CA SER A 430 -20.94 -17.14 -20.99
C SER A 430 -20.98 -18.62 -21.36
N TYR A 431 -20.53 -18.96 -22.57
CA TYR A 431 -20.27 -20.34 -22.98
C TYR A 431 -18.94 -20.90 -22.46
N PHE A 432 -18.15 -20.07 -21.77
CA PHE A 432 -16.84 -20.45 -21.23
C PHE A 432 -16.89 -20.56 -19.71
N SER A 433 -16.17 -21.54 -19.15
CA SER A 433 -16.06 -21.69 -17.69
C SER A 433 -15.05 -20.70 -17.10
N PHE A 434 -15.33 -20.23 -15.89
CA PHE A 434 -14.45 -19.37 -15.10
C PHE A 434 -13.71 -20.19 -14.04
N ASN A 435 -12.45 -19.83 -13.77
CA ASN A 435 -11.67 -20.38 -12.67
C ASN A 435 -10.99 -19.22 -11.95
N ASN A 436 -11.22 -19.09 -10.64
CA ASN A 436 -10.66 -18.02 -9.80
C ASN A 436 -9.27 -18.35 -9.22
N GLY A 437 -8.62 -19.42 -9.67
CA GLY A 437 -7.29 -19.84 -9.20
C GLY A 437 -7.33 -20.86 -8.04
N VAL A 438 -8.50 -21.11 -7.44
CA VAL A 438 -8.72 -22.25 -6.53
C VAL A 438 -9.20 -23.43 -7.36
N GLN A 439 -8.52 -24.59 -7.28
CA GLN A 439 -8.96 -25.78 -7.99
C GLN A 439 -10.41 -26.14 -7.62
N GLY A 440 -11.35 -25.82 -8.51
CA GLY A 440 -12.76 -26.20 -8.44
C GLY A 440 -13.77 -25.08 -8.15
N TYR A 441 -13.40 -23.80 -8.04
CA TYR A 441 -14.43 -22.75 -7.91
C TYR A 441 -15.08 -22.46 -9.26
N GLN A 442 -16.35 -22.84 -9.37
CA GLN A 442 -17.23 -22.49 -10.47
C GLN A 442 -18.42 -21.75 -9.87
N ALA A 443 -18.63 -20.50 -10.29
CA ALA A 443 -19.80 -19.74 -9.85
C ALA A 443 -21.08 -20.50 -10.22
N TYR A 444 -21.97 -20.61 -9.23
CA TYR A 444 -23.18 -21.41 -9.31
C TYR A 444 -24.39 -20.55 -8.95
N ASP A 445 -25.40 -20.59 -9.81
CA ASP A 445 -26.73 -20.04 -9.55
C ASP A 445 -27.79 -21.05 -10.01
N SER A 446 -28.82 -21.23 -9.19
CA SER A 446 -29.86 -22.24 -9.45
C SER A 446 -30.72 -21.91 -10.67
N SER A 447 -30.91 -20.64 -11.00
CA SER A 447 -31.72 -20.24 -12.17
C SER A 447 -31.01 -20.53 -13.48
N VAL A 448 -29.68 -20.38 -13.51
CA VAL A 448 -28.84 -20.73 -14.67
C VAL A 448 -28.82 -22.23 -14.90
N ASP A 449 -28.65 -23.03 -13.84
CA ASP A 449 -28.65 -24.48 -13.98
C ASP A 449 -30.04 -25.05 -14.29
N MET A 450 -31.11 -24.45 -13.77
CA MET A 450 -32.48 -24.77 -14.18
C MET A 450 -32.68 -24.50 -15.68
N PHE A 451 -32.14 -23.39 -16.20
CA PHE A 451 -32.19 -23.10 -17.62
C PHE A 451 -31.44 -24.17 -18.43
N ASN A 452 -30.20 -24.47 -18.05
CA ASN A 452 -29.39 -25.51 -18.68
C ASN A 452 -30.09 -26.88 -18.72
N ALA A 453 -30.74 -27.27 -17.63
CA ALA A 453 -31.42 -28.57 -17.52
C ALA A 453 -32.73 -28.64 -18.33
N LYS A 454 -33.50 -27.55 -18.36
CA LYS A 454 -34.83 -27.53 -18.99
C LYS A 454 -34.76 -27.31 -20.49
N HIS A 455 -33.87 -26.45 -20.95
CA HIS A 455 -33.86 -25.95 -22.32
C HIS A 455 -32.78 -26.57 -23.21
N ASN A 456 -31.90 -27.40 -22.63
CA ASN A 456 -30.83 -28.12 -23.33
C ASN A 456 -30.10 -27.26 -24.38
N PRO A 457 -29.46 -26.15 -23.95
CA PRO A 457 -28.87 -25.20 -24.87
C PRO A 457 -27.78 -25.84 -25.73
N VAL A 458 -27.50 -25.24 -26.90
CA VAL A 458 -26.49 -25.72 -27.88
C VAL A 458 -25.16 -26.05 -27.21
N ARG A 459 -24.82 -25.28 -26.17
CA ARG A 459 -23.75 -25.57 -25.23
C ARG A 459 -24.16 -25.08 -23.84
N LYS A 460 -23.67 -25.76 -22.80
CA LYS A 460 -23.97 -25.38 -21.40
C LYS A 460 -23.51 -23.95 -21.11
N LEU A 461 -24.39 -23.18 -20.48
CA LEU A 461 -24.10 -21.83 -20.02
C LEU A 461 -23.44 -21.86 -18.64
N HIS A 462 -22.48 -20.97 -18.44
CA HIS A 462 -21.69 -20.82 -17.22
C HIS A 462 -21.74 -19.38 -16.72
N LEU A 463 -21.63 -19.20 -15.41
CA LEU A 463 -21.36 -17.91 -14.81
C LEU A 463 -19.86 -17.63 -14.76
N THR A 464 -19.49 -16.41 -15.14
CA THR A 464 -18.10 -15.99 -15.24
C THR A 464 -17.90 -14.58 -14.71
N CYS A 465 -16.76 -14.32 -14.08
CA CYS A 465 -16.27 -13.00 -13.73
C CYS A 465 -14.89 -12.85 -14.37
N ASN A 466 -14.76 -12.15 -15.50
CA ASN A 466 -13.55 -12.22 -16.33
C ASN A 466 -12.44 -11.24 -15.90
N HIS A 467 -11.71 -11.58 -14.84
CA HIS A 467 -10.71 -10.73 -14.18
C HIS A 467 -9.58 -10.22 -15.11
N HIS A 468 -9.28 -10.93 -16.19
CA HIS A 468 -8.10 -10.66 -17.02
C HIS A 468 -8.40 -10.14 -18.42
N HIS A 469 -9.67 -9.91 -18.79
CA HIS A 469 -10.03 -9.51 -20.16
C HIS A 469 -9.29 -10.35 -21.19
N THR A 470 -9.15 -11.65 -20.94
CA THR A 470 -8.46 -12.53 -21.89
C THR A 470 -9.30 -12.50 -23.14
N LYS A 471 -8.77 -11.86 -24.19
CA LYS A 471 -9.38 -11.86 -25.50
C LYS A 471 -9.62 -13.32 -25.87
N LEU A 472 -10.83 -13.62 -26.35
CA LEU A 472 -11.15 -14.95 -26.84
C LEU A 472 -10.05 -15.40 -27.80
N THR A 473 -9.55 -16.62 -27.61
CA THR A 473 -8.63 -17.22 -28.58
C THR A 473 -9.30 -17.31 -29.94
N ASP A 474 -8.53 -17.32 -31.03
CA ASP A 474 -9.10 -17.45 -32.39
C ASP A 474 -10.04 -18.65 -32.52
N THR A 475 -9.74 -19.75 -31.82
CA THR A 475 -10.61 -20.92 -31.73
C THR A 475 -11.93 -20.65 -31.01
N GLN A 476 -11.90 -19.93 -29.88
CA GLN A 476 -13.11 -19.59 -29.14
C GLN A 476 -13.96 -18.58 -29.90
N SER A 477 -13.35 -17.58 -30.54
CA SER A 477 -14.02 -16.60 -31.38
C SER A 477 -14.77 -17.29 -32.54
N LYS A 478 -14.11 -18.23 -33.25
CA LYS A 478 -14.76 -19.02 -34.30
C LYS A 478 -15.94 -19.85 -33.77
N GLN A 479 -15.81 -20.46 -32.60
CA GLN A 479 -16.89 -21.22 -31.97
C GLN A 479 -18.10 -20.33 -31.67
N ILE A 480 -17.89 -19.12 -31.14
CA ILE A 480 -18.97 -18.18 -30.85
C ILE A 480 -19.68 -17.75 -32.14
N PHE A 481 -18.95 -17.41 -33.21
CA PHE A 481 -19.58 -17.06 -34.49
C PHE A 481 -20.41 -18.22 -35.07
N GLN A 482 -19.92 -19.46 -34.99
CA GLN A 482 -20.70 -20.63 -35.41
C GLN A 482 -21.99 -20.82 -34.59
N ILE A 483 -21.93 -20.57 -33.28
CA ILE A 483 -23.13 -20.60 -32.41
C ILE A 483 -24.11 -19.50 -32.82
N ILE A 484 -23.63 -18.28 -33.09
CA ILE A 484 -24.47 -17.16 -33.55
C ILE A 484 -25.17 -17.49 -34.86
N ASP A 485 -24.44 -18.04 -35.84
CA ASP A 485 -25.01 -18.42 -37.15
C ASP A 485 -26.08 -19.50 -36.99
N LEU A 486 -25.79 -20.54 -36.21
CA LEU A 486 -26.72 -21.64 -35.94
C LEU A 486 -27.99 -21.16 -35.24
N LEU A 487 -27.85 -20.34 -34.19
CA LEU A 487 -28.99 -19.81 -33.45
C LEU A 487 -29.81 -18.85 -34.32
N SER A 488 -29.15 -18.08 -35.19
CA SER A 488 -29.84 -17.15 -36.10
C SER A 488 -30.69 -17.89 -37.15
N ALA A 489 -30.17 -18.98 -37.72
CA ALA A 489 -30.95 -19.84 -38.59
C ALA A 489 -32.15 -20.46 -37.85
N GLY A 490 -31.92 -20.97 -36.64
CA GLY A 490 -33.00 -21.54 -35.81
C GLY A 490 -34.09 -20.53 -35.47
N ILE A 491 -33.74 -19.28 -35.12
CA ILE A 491 -34.72 -18.23 -34.81
C ILE A 491 -35.57 -17.86 -36.04
N ALA A 492 -34.99 -17.91 -37.24
CA ALA A 492 -35.70 -17.59 -38.48
C ALA A 492 -36.73 -18.66 -38.87
N GLU A 493 -36.44 -19.93 -38.58
CA GLU A 493 -37.29 -21.07 -38.94
C GLU A 493 -38.33 -21.42 -37.85
N GLU A 494 -38.05 -21.13 -36.58
CA GLU A 494 -38.87 -21.58 -35.45
C GLU A 494 -40.14 -20.75 -35.27
N GLU A 495 -41.33 -21.35 -35.40
CA GLU A 495 -42.63 -20.67 -35.25
C GLU A 495 -43.13 -20.61 -33.80
N ASP A 496 -42.71 -21.53 -32.91
CA ASP A 496 -43.12 -21.52 -31.51
C ASP A 496 -42.44 -20.37 -30.75
N ARG A 497 -43.25 -19.44 -30.22
CA ARG A 497 -42.77 -18.28 -29.47
C ARG A 497 -41.89 -18.66 -28.27
N LYS A 498 -42.18 -19.75 -27.57
CA LYS A 498 -41.42 -20.16 -26.38
C LYS A 498 -40.06 -20.74 -26.76
N VAL A 499 -40.01 -21.61 -27.76
CA VAL A 499 -38.76 -22.16 -28.27
C VAL A 499 -37.90 -21.05 -28.87
N ARG A 500 -38.52 -20.14 -29.62
CA ARG A 500 -37.84 -18.94 -30.15
C ARG A 500 -37.26 -18.06 -29.04
N ALA A 501 -37.95 -17.89 -27.92
CA ALA A 501 -37.43 -17.16 -26.76
C ALA A 501 -36.14 -17.80 -26.20
N ASP A 502 -36.10 -19.13 -26.08
CA ASP A 502 -34.91 -19.84 -25.59
C ASP A 502 -33.70 -19.68 -26.52
N LEU A 503 -33.94 -19.64 -27.84
CA LEU A 503 -32.90 -19.37 -28.83
C LEU A 503 -32.41 -17.91 -28.77
N LEU A 504 -33.32 -16.96 -28.57
CA LEU A 504 -32.97 -15.53 -28.39
C LEU A 504 -32.07 -15.31 -27.18
N LEU A 505 -32.38 -15.92 -26.02
CA LEU A 505 -31.53 -15.81 -24.83
C LEU A 505 -30.13 -16.39 -25.08
N GLN A 506 -30.04 -17.55 -25.72
CA GLN A 506 -28.76 -18.16 -26.08
C GLN A 506 -27.95 -17.28 -27.02
N ARG A 507 -28.59 -16.69 -28.04
CA ARG A 507 -27.91 -15.84 -29.02
C ARG A 507 -27.45 -14.53 -28.40
N ALA A 508 -28.25 -13.95 -27.51
CA ALA A 508 -27.84 -12.79 -26.74
C ALA A 508 -26.55 -13.03 -25.94
N ILE A 509 -26.41 -14.20 -25.31
CA ILE A 509 -25.20 -14.57 -24.57
C ILE A 509 -24.02 -14.77 -25.53
N ALA A 510 -24.24 -15.38 -26.70
CA ALA A 510 -23.20 -15.52 -27.73
C ALA A 510 -22.72 -14.14 -28.24
N PHE A 511 -23.64 -13.20 -28.47
CA PHE A 511 -23.30 -11.82 -28.82
C PHE A 511 -22.52 -11.11 -27.72
N ALA A 512 -22.89 -11.31 -26.45
CA ALA A 512 -22.17 -10.74 -25.32
C ALA A 512 -20.75 -11.31 -25.17
N ASP A 513 -20.56 -12.62 -25.38
CA ASP A 513 -19.22 -13.24 -25.43
C ASP A 513 -18.37 -12.64 -26.57
N ALA A 514 -18.99 -12.28 -27.69
CA ALA A 514 -18.36 -11.54 -28.79
C ALA A 514 -18.21 -10.02 -28.54
N GLN A 515 -18.56 -9.52 -27.35
CA GLN A 515 -18.59 -8.10 -26.97
C GLN A 515 -19.54 -7.23 -27.81
N ASN A 516 -20.52 -7.83 -28.48
CA ASN A 516 -21.57 -7.14 -29.22
C ASN A 516 -22.80 -6.92 -28.33
N PHE A 517 -22.69 -5.99 -27.39
CA PHE A 517 -23.75 -5.76 -26.40
C PHE A 517 -25.03 -5.14 -26.99
N SER A 518 -24.95 -4.40 -28.10
CA SER A 518 -26.13 -3.82 -28.73
C SER A 518 -27.10 -4.88 -29.25
N ASP A 519 -26.58 -5.89 -29.96
CA ASP A 519 -27.39 -6.97 -30.51
C ASP A 519 -27.84 -7.92 -29.41
N ALA A 520 -27.00 -8.15 -28.39
CA ALA A 520 -27.38 -8.90 -27.20
C ALA A 520 -28.59 -8.27 -26.46
N ILE A 521 -28.57 -6.95 -26.29
CA ILE A 521 -29.68 -6.22 -25.65
C ILE A 521 -30.94 -6.26 -26.52
N ALA A 522 -30.81 -6.19 -27.84
CA ALA A 522 -31.94 -6.31 -28.76
C ALA A 522 -32.64 -7.69 -28.62
N ASP A 523 -31.86 -8.78 -28.66
CA ASP A 523 -32.38 -10.14 -28.45
C ASP A 523 -33.02 -10.29 -27.06
N LEU A 524 -32.45 -9.67 -26.03
CA LEU A 524 -33.00 -9.71 -24.67
C LEU A 524 -34.29 -8.90 -24.51
N ASN A 525 -34.47 -7.84 -25.29
CA ASN A 525 -35.73 -7.10 -25.33
C ASN A 525 -36.85 -7.97 -25.91
N ASP A 526 -36.57 -8.65 -27.02
CA ASP A 526 -37.53 -9.57 -27.65
C ASP A 526 -37.82 -10.76 -26.73
N TYR A 527 -36.78 -11.34 -26.12
CA TYR A 527 -36.91 -12.39 -25.13
C TYR A 527 -37.82 -12.00 -23.95
N LEU A 528 -37.57 -10.83 -23.33
CA LEU A 528 -38.34 -10.37 -22.17
C LEU A 528 -39.75 -9.91 -22.53
N SER A 529 -40.05 -9.66 -23.81
CA SER A 529 -41.43 -9.46 -24.28
C SER A 529 -42.27 -10.74 -24.22
N ILE A 530 -41.61 -11.91 -24.26
CA ILE A 530 -42.22 -13.24 -24.19
C ILE A 530 -42.14 -13.77 -22.75
N GLU A 531 -40.95 -13.78 -22.16
CA GLU A 531 -40.66 -14.35 -20.83
C GLU A 531 -40.48 -13.24 -19.78
N THR A 532 -41.58 -12.55 -19.46
CA THR A 532 -41.60 -11.40 -18.54
C THR A 532 -41.29 -11.75 -17.08
N THR A 533 -41.08 -13.01 -16.69
CA THR A 533 -40.69 -13.40 -15.32
C THR A 533 -39.29 -14.01 -15.25
N SER A 534 -38.54 -13.98 -16.36
CA SER A 534 -37.19 -14.53 -16.40
C SER A 534 -36.21 -13.67 -15.60
N VAL A 535 -35.66 -14.26 -14.54
CA VAL A 535 -34.57 -13.68 -13.73
C VAL A 535 -33.31 -13.57 -14.57
N VAL A 536 -32.95 -14.66 -15.26
CA VAL A 536 -31.72 -14.80 -16.06
C VAL A 536 -31.70 -13.76 -17.19
N GLY A 537 -32.82 -13.57 -17.90
CA GLY A 537 -32.90 -12.58 -18.98
C GLY A 537 -32.81 -11.13 -18.49
N ARG A 538 -33.52 -10.79 -17.39
CA ARG A 538 -33.44 -9.44 -16.81
C ARG A 538 -32.05 -9.12 -16.30
N TRP A 539 -31.46 -10.06 -15.58
CA TRP A 539 -30.11 -9.92 -15.06
C TRP A 539 -29.09 -9.74 -16.19
N ALA A 540 -29.10 -10.62 -17.20
CA ALA A 540 -28.22 -10.50 -18.36
C ALA A 540 -28.39 -9.15 -19.07
N ARG A 541 -29.64 -8.68 -19.25
CA ARG A 541 -29.92 -7.39 -19.90
C ARG A 541 -29.36 -6.23 -19.08
N ALA A 542 -29.54 -6.24 -17.76
CA ALA A 542 -29.00 -5.21 -16.87
C ALA A 542 -27.47 -5.14 -16.93
N VAL A 543 -26.80 -6.29 -16.92
CA VAL A 543 -25.33 -6.39 -17.03
C VAL A 543 -24.86 -5.82 -18.37
N TYR A 544 -25.43 -6.27 -19.48
CA TYR A 544 -25.00 -5.81 -20.82
C TYR A 544 -25.31 -4.33 -21.06
N GLN A 545 -26.45 -3.83 -20.57
CA GLN A 545 -26.74 -2.39 -20.56
C GLN A 545 -25.69 -1.61 -19.77
N THR A 546 -25.31 -2.09 -18.58
CA THR A 546 -24.27 -1.43 -17.76
C THR A 546 -22.92 -1.40 -18.47
N LEU A 547 -22.50 -2.51 -19.07
CA LEU A 547 -21.25 -2.59 -19.84
C LEU A 547 -21.25 -1.63 -21.04
N LEU A 548 -22.35 -1.59 -21.80
CA LEU A 548 -22.52 -0.65 -22.92
C LEU A 548 -22.52 0.81 -22.46
N ASN A 549 -23.20 1.11 -21.34
CA ASN A 549 -23.25 2.45 -20.78
C ASN A 549 -21.87 2.94 -20.32
N ASN A 550 -21.05 2.05 -19.74
CA ASN A 550 -19.68 2.38 -19.35
C ASN A 550 -18.83 2.71 -20.58
N TYR A 551 -18.98 1.95 -21.67
CA TYR A 551 -18.32 2.24 -22.94
C TYR A 551 -18.77 3.58 -23.54
N ASP A 552 -20.07 3.83 -23.62
CA ASP A 552 -20.63 5.08 -24.13
C ASP A 552 -20.20 6.30 -23.27
N SER A 553 -20.18 6.13 -21.95
CA SER A 553 -19.72 7.16 -21.00
C SER A 553 -18.23 7.46 -21.19
N SER A 554 -17.39 6.45 -21.47
CA SER A 554 -15.97 6.66 -21.78
C SER A 554 -15.74 7.50 -23.05
N LYS A 555 -16.73 7.53 -23.96
CA LYS A 555 -16.76 8.40 -25.15
C LYS A 555 -17.39 9.78 -24.89
N GLY A 556 -17.75 10.09 -23.65
CA GLY A 556 -18.38 11.35 -23.26
C GLY A 556 -19.89 11.44 -23.53
N GLN A 557 -20.56 10.32 -23.81
CA GLN A 557 -22.02 10.33 -24.01
C GLN A 557 -22.77 10.39 -22.67
N ASN A 558 -23.93 11.06 -22.66
CA ASN A 558 -24.81 11.07 -21.49
C ASN A 558 -25.61 9.78 -21.41
N VAL A 559 -25.36 8.98 -20.38
CA VAL A 559 -25.98 7.66 -20.18
C VAL A 559 -27.00 7.64 -19.05
N SER A 560 -27.34 8.78 -18.42
CA SER A 560 -28.20 8.83 -17.22
C SER A 560 -29.52 8.05 -17.36
N MET A 561 -30.25 8.25 -18.47
CA MET A 561 -31.50 7.52 -18.76
C MET A 561 -31.27 6.02 -19.00
N LYS A 562 -30.17 5.65 -19.69
CA LYS A 562 -29.83 4.25 -19.95
C LYS A 562 -29.39 3.54 -18.64
N THR A 563 -28.73 4.24 -17.73
CA THR A 563 -28.36 3.72 -16.42
C THR A 563 -29.59 3.48 -15.55
N ALA A 564 -30.60 4.34 -15.62
CA ALA A 564 -31.86 4.14 -14.91
C ALA A 564 -32.63 2.89 -15.40
N GLN A 565 -32.53 2.56 -16.70
CA GLN A 565 -33.10 1.31 -17.24
C GLN A 565 -32.40 0.08 -16.65
N ALA A 566 -31.07 0.07 -16.61
CA ALA A 566 -30.30 -1.01 -16.01
C ALA A 566 -30.60 -1.18 -14.51
N GLU A 567 -30.72 -0.07 -13.77
CA GLU A 567 -31.12 -0.08 -12.36
C GLU A 567 -32.52 -0.71 -12.17
N GLY A 568 -33.47 -0.38 -13.05
CA GLY A 568 -34.81 -0.97 -13.05
C GLY A 568 -34.80 -2.48 -13.29
N ASP A 569 -33.99 -2.95 -14.24
CA ASP A 569 -33.85 -4.39 -14.50
C ASP A 569 -33.22 -5.14 -13.34
N PHE A 570 -32.17 -4.59 -12.71
CA PHE A 570 -31.61 -5.18 -11.49
C PHE A 570 -32.64 -5.21 -10.36
N ALA A 571 -33.45 -4.15 -10.19
CA ALA A 571 -34.47 -4.11 -9.15
C ALA A 571 -35.54 -5.18 -9.33
N GLU A 572 -36.05 -5.38 -10.55
CA GLU A 572 -37.00 -6.44 -10.86
C GLU A 572 -36.37 -7.84 -10.77
N ALA A 573 -35.12 -8.01 -11.20
CA ALA A 573 -34.40 -9.28 -11.05
C ALA A 573 -34.23 -9.65 -9.56
N ILE A 574 -33.89 -8.69 -8.69
CA ILE A 574 -33.80 -8.88 -7.24
C ILE A 574 -35.16 -9.22 -6.62
N LYS A 575 -36.24 -8.60 -7.11
CA LYS A 575 -37.61 -8.89 -6.63
C LYS A 575 -38.01 -10.33 -6.93
N LEU A 576 -37.61 -10.86 -8.09
CA LEU A 576 -37.88 -12.23 -8.52
C LEU A 576 -36.94 -13.25 -7.85
N ALA A 577 -35.68 -12.88 -7.60
CA ALA A 577 -34.65 -13.73 -6.99
C ALA A 577 -33.90 -13.02 -5.85
N PRO A 578 -34.55 -12.79 -4.69
CA PRO A 578 -33.96 -12.02 -3.58
C PRO A 578 -32.79 -12.71 -2.85
N GLN A 579 -32.50 -13.97 -3.22
CA GLN A 579 -31.42 -14.79 -2.67
C GLN A 579 -30.29 -15.05 -3.67
N ASN A 580 -30.24 -14.31 -4.79
CA ASN A 580 -29.12 -14.40 -5.72
C ASN A 580 -28.08 -13.31 -5.37
N ALA A 581 -26.91 -13.73 -4.88
CA ALA A 581 -25.84 -12.84 -4.46
C ALA A 581 -25.20 -12.06 -5.63
N TYR A 582 -25.11 -12.68 -6.83
CA TYR A 582 -24.45 -12.09 -7.99
C TYR A 582 -25.20 -10.85 -8.51
N ILE A 583 -26.53 -10.85 -8.48
CA ILE A 583 -27.33 -9.69 -8.92
C ILE A 583 -27.06 -8.48 -8.02
N TYR A 584 -26.94 -8.69 -6.70
CA TYR A 584 -26.54 -7.61 -5.79
C TYR A 584 -25.10 -7.15 -6.04
N PHE A 585 -24.17 -8.08 -6.25
CA PHE A 585 -22.78 -7.74 -6.59
C PHE A 585 -22.70 -6.88 -7.86
N ASP A 586 -23.41 -7.28 -8.92
CA ASP A 586 -23.43 -6.58 -10.20
C ASP A 586 -24.08 -5.20 -10.09
N ARG A 587 -25.21 -5.08 -9.40
CA ARG A 587 -25.80 -3.75 -9.14
C ARG A 587 -24.86 -2.89 -8.29
N GLY A 588 -24.12 -3.49 -7.36
CA GLY A 588 -23.06 -2.84 -6.61
C GLY A 588 -21.95 -2.28 -7.51
N ASN A 589 -21.49 -3.06 -8.49
CA ASN A 589 -20.51 -2.62 -9.49
C ASN A 589 -21.03 -1.43 -10.31
N MET A 590 -22.28 -1.50 -10.78
CA MET A 590 -22.95 -0.38 -11.48
C MET A 590 -22.93 0.90 -10.64
N PHE A 591 -23.29 0.81 -9.36
CA PHE A 591 -23.25 1.96 -8.45
C PHE A 591 -21.83 2.45 -8.17
N ALA A 592 -20.85 1.56 -8.05
CA ALA A 592 -19.46 1.91 -7.80
C ALA A 592 -18.83 2.67 -8.99
N GLU A 593 -19.11 2.26 -10.22
CA GLU A 593 -18.73 2.98 -11.44
C GLU A 593 -19.42 4.36 -11.53
N GLY A 594 -20.70 4.42 -11.15
CA GLY A 594 -21.45 5.66 -10.99
C GLY A 594 -21.02 6.53 -9.81
N LYS A 595 -19.95 6.17 -9.08
CA LYS A 595 -19.43 6.83 -7.87
C LYS A 595 -20.44 6.93 -6.72
N ASN A 596 -21.50 6.13 -6.75
CA ASN A 596 -22.48 6.01 -5.66
C ASN A 596 -22.03 4.95 -4.66
N TYR A 597 -20.97 5.29 -3.92
CA TYR A 597 -20.26 4.34 -3.06
C TYR A 597 -21.09 3.79 -1.90
N GLU A 598 -22.02 4.57 -1.36
CA GLU A 598 -22.88 4.12 -0.26
C GLU A 598 -23.81 2.98 -0.71
N ARG A 599 -24.47 3.13 -1.87
CA ARG A 599 -25.31 2.08 -2.44
C ARG A 599 -24.50 0.86 -2.85
N ALA A 600 -23.32 1.07 -3.43
CA ALA A 600 -22.40 -0.02 -3.77
C ALA A 600 -22.02 -0.86 -2.54
N ILE A 601 -21.61 -0.21 -1.44
CA ILE A 601 -21.28 -0.90 -0.19
C ILE A 601 -22.49 -1.68 0.36
N ALA A 602 -23.69 -1.09 0.30
CA ALA A 602 -24.91 -1.73 0.78
C ALA A 602 -25.23 -3.01 -0.01
N ASP A 603 -25.07 -2.96 -1.34
CA ASP A 603 -25.31 -4.08 -2.24
C ASP A 603 -24.25 -5.17 -2.09
N TYR A 604 -22.96 -4.83 -2.07
CA TYR A 604 -21.91 -5.81 -1.77
C TYR A 604 -22.13 -6.47 -0.40
N SER A 605 -22.54 -5.70 0.62
CA SER A 605 -22.85 -6.23 1.94
C SER A 605 -24.12 -7.09 1.96
N ARG A 606 -25.04 -6.90 1.01
CA ARG A 606 -26.19 -7.79 0.83
C ARG A 606 -25.77 -9.07 0.12
N ALA A 607 -24.95 -8.98 -0.93
CA ALA A 607 -24.37 -10.14 -1.61
C ALA A 607 -23.62 -11.05 -0.61
N LEU A 608 -22.77 -10.47 0.23
CA LEU A 608 -21.99 -11.19 1.24
C LEU A 608 -22.81 -11.79 2.39
N ARG A 609 -24.03 -11.28 2.63
CA ARG A 609 -24.98 -11.90 3.58
C ARG A 609 -25.66 -13.13 2.99
N ILE A 610 -25.79 -13.19 1.67
CA ILE A 610 -26.38 -14.32 0.95
C ILE A 610 -25.30 -15.38 0.73
N ASP A 611 -24.15 -14.97 0.21
CA ASP A 611 -22.99 -15.83 0.01
C ASP A 611 -21.73 -15.18 0.61
N SER A 612 -21.31 -15.66 1.77
CA SER A 612 -20.11 -15.19 2.47
C SER A 612 -18.80 -15.70 1.86
N ARG A 613 -18.86 -16.54 0.80
CA ARG A 613 -17.69 -17.05 0.09
C ARG A 613 -17.44 -16.32 -1.24
N LEU A 614 -18.23 -15.29 -1.55
CA LEU A 614 -18.08 -14.47 -2.75
C LEU A 614 -16.87 -13.52 -2.61
N ALA A 615 -15.68 -14.03 -2.97
CA ALA A 615 -14.42 -13.30 -2.85
C ALA A 615 -14.43 -11.96 -3.61
N GLU A 616 -15.04 -11.92 -4.79
CA GLU A 616 -15.09 -10.72 -5.63
C GLU A 616 -15.85 -9.58 -4.95
N ALA A 617 -16.89 -9.90 -4.17
CA ALA A 617 -17.66 -8.89 -3.43
C ALA A 617 -16.85 -8.27 -2.30
N TYR A 618 -16.00 -9.05 -1.62
CA TYR A 618 -15.04 -8.50 -0.66
C TYR A 618 -14.03 -7.59 -1.36
N TYR A 619 -13.43 -8.03 -2.46
CA TYR A 619 -12.44 -7.25 -3.21
C TYR A 619 -13.00 -5.90 -3.70
N ASN A 620 -14.18 -5.91 -4.33
CA ASN A 620 -14.79 -4.68 -4.84
C ASN A 620 -15.28 -3.76 -3.72
N ARG A 621 -15.82 -4.32 -2.63
CA ARG A 621 -16.19 -3.53 -1.46
C ARG A 621 -14.97 -2.90 -0.81
N ALA A 622 -13.83 -3.59 -0.76
CA ALA A 622 -12.58 -3.04 -0.27
C ALA A 622 -12.11 -1.82 -1.07
N ILE A 623 -12.17 -1.89 -2.40
CA ILE A 623 -11.82 -0.75 -3.26
C ILE A 623 -12.73 0.43 -2.99
N VAL A 624 -14.03 0.20 -2.81
CA VAL A 624 -14.98 1.26 -2.47
C VAL A 624 -14.73 1.81 -1.06
N TYR A 625 -14.36 0.99 -0.09
CA TYR A 625 -13.93 1.44 1.24
C TYR A 625 -12.67 2.31 1.16
N TYR A 626 -11.68 1.90 0.38
CA TYR A 626 -10.48 2.70 0.14
C TYR A 626 -10.83 4.07 -0.48
N ARG A 627 -11.65 4.09 -1.53
CA ARG A 627 -12.13 5.32 -2.19
C ARG A 627 -12.93 6.25 -1.26
N THR A 628 -13.50 5.72 -0.18
CA THR A 628 -14.24 6.49 0.83
C THR A 628 -13.41 6.80 2.09
N GLY A 629 -12.10 6.51 2.08
CA GLY A 629 -11.18 6.81 3.18
C GLY A 629 -11.20 5.79 4.34
N LYS A 630 -11.87 4.65 4.16
CA LYS A 630 -12.04 3.58 5.16
C LYS A 630 -11.01 2.47 4.96
N LEU A 631 -9.73 2.79 5.19
CA LEU A 631 -8.63 1.88 4.89
C LEU A 631 -8.68 0.58 5.71
N GLN A 632 -9.02 0.65 7.00
CA GLN A 632 -9.03 -0.55 7.86
C GLN A 632 -10.08 -1.56 7.41
N GLU A 633 -11.27 -1.08 7.02
CA GLU A 633 -12.32 -1.91 6.44
C GLU A 633 -11.90 -2.47 5.07
N ALA A 634 -11.18 -1.69 4.26
CA ALA A 634 -10.63 -2.17 3.00
C ALA A 634 -9.62 -3.30 3.19
N LEU A 635 -8.64 -3.15 4.09
CA LEU A 635 -7.63 -4.17 4.36
C LEU A 635 -8.25 -5.46 4.92
N LYS A 636 -9.28 -5.33 5.76
CA LYS A 636 -10.04 -6.49 6.26
C LYS A 636 -10.75 -7.25 5.15
N ASP A 637 -11.40 -6.55 4.23
CA ASP A 637 -12.08 -7.18 3.10
C ASP A 637 -11.07 -7.81 2.12
N LEU A 638 -9.93 -7.16 1.84
CA LEU A 638 -8.87 -7.72 0.99
C LEU A 638 -8.25 -8.98 1.59
N SER A 639 -8.03 -9.01 2.91
CA SER A 639 -7.57 -10.20 3.62
C SER A 639 -8.49 -11.40 3.35
N ILE A 640 -9.81 -11.21 3.51
CA ILE A 640 -10.81 -12.26 3.28
C ILE A 640 -10.87 -12.64 1.79
N ALA A 641 -10.79 -11.66 0.87
CA ALA A 641 -10.76 -11.94 -0.56
C ALA A 641 -9.56 -12.83 -0.94
N GLY A 642 -8.37 -12.53 -0.39
CA GLY A 642 -7.16 -13.33 -0.55
C GLY A 642 -7.31 -14.75 0.01
N GLU A 643 -7.89 -14.89 1.20
CA GLU A 643 -8.19 -16.20 1.79
C GLU A 643 -9.11 -17.04 0.91
N LEU A 644 -10.10 -16.43 0.28
CA LEU A 644 -11.08 -17.10 -0.56
C LEU A 644 -10.57 -17.41 -1.98
N GLY A 645 -9.35 -16.97 -2.33
CA GLY A 645 -8.68 -17.35 -3.57
C GLY A 645 -8.24 -16.19 -4.46
N LEU A 646 -8.64 -14.95 -4.18
CA LEU A 646 -8.23 -13.78 -4.95
C LEU A 646 -6.88 -13.26 -4.45
N TYR A 647 -5.80 -14.00 -4.73
CA TYR A 647 -4.48 -13.73 -4.15
C TYR A 647 -3.87 -12.37 -4.52
N ASP A 648 -4.31 -11.76 -5.62
CA ASP A 648 -3.93 -10.38 -5.97
C ASP A 648 -4.43 -9.36 -4.93
N ALA A 649 -5.39 -9.73 -4.08
CA ALA A 649 -5.83 -8.93 -2.94
C ALA A 649 -4.70 -8.66 -1.93
N TYR A 650 -3.73 -9.58 -1.78
CA TYR A 650 -2.57 -9.39 -0.89
C TYR A 650 -1.62 -8.32 -1.44
N ALA A 651 -1.39 -8.32 -2.75
CA ALA A 651 -0.60 -7.26 -3.40
C ALA A 651 -1.31 -5.91 -3.32
N LEU A 652 -2.63 -5.89 -3.49
CA LEU A 652 -3.41 -4.68 -3.38
C LEU A 652 -3.34 -4.13 -1.95
N SER A 653 -3.52 -4.98 -0.94
CA SER A 653 -3.44 -4.62 0.49
C SER A 653 -2.13 -3.90 0.83
N LYS A 654 -1.00 -4.44 0.36
CA LYS A 654 0.32 -3.83 0.53
C LYS A 654 0.40 -2.46 -0.13
N LYS A 655 -0.01 -2.36 -1.41
CA LYS A 655 -0.01 -1.11 -2.18
C LYS A 655 -0.83 -0.01 -1.50
N LEU A 656 -2.04 -0.33 -1.03
CA LEU A 656 -2.90 0.63 -0.32
C LEU A 656 -2.25 1.14 0.97
N THR A 657 -1.46 0.30 1.65
CA THR A 657 -0.76 0.67 2.89
C THR A 657 0.47 1.54 2.61
N GLU A 658 1.13 1.35 1.47
CA GLU A 658 2.28 2.16 1.04
C GLU A 658 1.85 3.55 0.53
N GLU A 659 0.77 3.63 -0.27
CA GLU A 659 0.22 4.92 -0.75
C GLU A 659 -0.22 5.86 0.39
N GLN A 660 -0.59 5.32 1.57
CA GLN A 660 -0.93 6.16 2.74
C GLN A 660 0.29 6.79 3.42
N LYS A 661 1.50 6.25 3.21
CA LYS A 661 2.72 6.76 3.84
C LYS A 661 3.33 7.95 3.10
N GLN A 662 2.99 8.09 1.81
CA GLN A 662 3.37 9.22 0.95
C GLN A 662 2.40 10.38 1.13
#